data_AF-A0A372BV56-F1
#
_entry.id   AF-A0A372BV56-F1
#
_cell.length_a   1.000
_cell.length_b   1.000
_cell.length_c   1.000
_cell.angle_alpha   90.00
_cell.angle_beta   90.00
_cell.angle_gamma   90.00
#
_symmetry.space_group_name_H-M   'P 1'
#
loop_
_entity.id
_entity.type
_entity.pdbx_description
1 polymer ?
#
loop_
_entity_poly.entity_id
_entity_poly.type
_entity_poly.pdbx_seq_one_letter_code
_entity_poly.pdbx_strand_id
1 'polypeptide(L)'
;MLTIESTINTRTRFGPGRSSGPLGGLAILAIFALGWQETALSDTSQCFYPEADTFASRQDPAQNFGDSGDLEVTNCCDVGSDNRTGYLRFNLDPIPADATILSADLHLHLNNISPTDGTTQTHLRAINESWAENTLTWDNRPGISSTNLDSANAKDAPRWLSWTADGLVSDWITGTRTNHGLAVVAGGFSALARFRTKDASSERNQPRLCVNWDLDVEADLAVTAVEVTQGTQDLNNSVRLVAGKPTYVRVHVEDRAGGRFRTFATLTADNGNESQVLHPINENAGHIVAKSSPMRSSLNHAFLFRLPNWPTDFTQGIVTLTAEVNPETGWRGRYPPESNFENNTQSVNVNFEWVPRIGLVLYAIDYEVDDGSGSQELQETSFSHLDHMVSWLERAYPVSDIWYTRRRLTFADVSVEGGDFSLKAKEVNSFLKSLQQEARNAGRWSGMVGDEKDIRYYGMVADTAGCGGIPCMRGKAKIGGNVAAGPTGSANWGWDFDGSFGDWYGAHELGHNFGRRHAEFCGAKKGRSFPHDFGLISPTRSGDDAIFGFDLAPESVGSSSREFEVYRWAWADVMTYCDNQWISDFTYHGVMDFIQRKVEPSGTATRAEVESTGVTDRLQVNGSIDPDTGDVQLQPLFVLRDAGDLEPRTPGDYEIVLRDQNSEELARYAFTPEEMSSGPTEPGTGFTEDVSLLISELVPYVEGTARVEIEDSTRVLATVNAGINPPNVEVLSPGGGETISTDPVEVDWNASDPDGDPLTYRVQFSHDGGTTWEPVTRNLATTQAAIPRANLPSTSQGLFRVTASDGIHTGSDVSDGTFTLSTVSPTAEIISPASGTYVSQSQTLTLEVKAFSPNVGSLNDDQILWASSVDSILGSGKRLTVTGLTPGEHNIGVLVDDGVADVFQSVDSVFVVENPTLLPSLTAGLEHGPDHLQFRPAFGLDTQTITVDNRSGRDSIGWSASAFTVGIGGDKDWITLDRNAGTTPAEITVSVDTSGLGTGVFLGTILLSNDANEETESVNVTLWNFGPGDLSDVIFQDAFE
;
A
#
# COMPACT_ATOMS: atom_id res chain seq x y z
N MET A 1 -27.91 35.57 -11.19
CA MET A 1 -28.77 36.77 -11.07
C MET A 1 -30.23 36.33 -11.18
N LEU A 2 -31.10 36.90 -10.32
CA LEU A 2 -32.55 36.67 -10.15
C LEU A 2 -32.97 35.61 -9.11
N THR A 3 -32.96 36.08 -7.87
CA THR A 3 -33.89 35.80 -6.75
C THR A 3 -35.37 35.91 -7.16
N ILE A 4 -36.24 35.00 -6.69
CA ILE A 4 -37.62 35.32 -6.27
C ILE A 4 -38.05 34.42 -5.09
N GLU A 5 -38.56 35.09 -4.06
CA GLU A 5 -39.11 34.65 -2.79
C GLU A 5 -40.60 34.23 -2.84
N SER A 6 -40.95 33.17 -2.08
CA SER A 6 -42.02 33.14 -1.05
C SER A 6 -43.51 32.74 -1.35
N THR A 7 -44.03 31.99 -0.35
CA THR A 7 -45.35 32.09 0.35
C THR A 7 -46.58 31.26 -0.09
N ILE A 8 -46.74 30.10 0.55
CA ILE A 8 -47.79 29.68 1.54
C ILE A 8 -49.31 29.96 1.31
N ASN A 9 -50.08 28.86 1.39
CA ASN A 9 -51.47 28.59 1.89
C ASN A 9 -52.73 29.29 1.30
N THR A 10 -53.75 28.50 0.93
CA THR A 10 -54.88 28.09 1.82
C THR A 10 -56.04 27.36 1.09
N ARG A 11 -56.45 26.21 1.67
CA ARG A 11 -57.82 25.69 1.96
C ARG A 11 -58.98 25.82 0.95
N THR A 12 -59.67 24.69 0.71
CA THR A 12 -61.09 24.37 1.06
C THR A 12 -61.43 22.96 0.51
N ARG A 13 -61.78 21.86 1.21
CA ARG A 13 -62.73 21.44 2.27
C ARG A 13 -64.11 20.96 1.78
N PHE A 14 -64.48 19.76 2.22
CA PHE A 14 -65.78 19.02 2.19
C PHE A 14 -66.15 18.32 0.88
N GLY A 15 -66.62 17.06 0.84
CA GLY A 15 -67.20 16.17 1.87
C GLY A 15 -68.23 15.22 1.19
N PRO A 16 -68.71 14.15 1.85
CA PRO A 16 -68.72 12.79 1.29
C PRO A 16 -70.12 12.13 1.15
N GLY A 17 -70.17 10.91 0.58
CA GLY A 17 -71.28 9.94 0.75
C GLY A 17 -71.18 8.77 -0.26
N ARG A 18 -70.66 7.59 0.11
CA ARG A 18 -71.24 6.43 0.82
C ARG A 18 -72.15 5.49 -0.02
N SER A 19 -71.68 4.23 -0.11
CA SER A 19 -72.40 2.93 -0.09
C SER A 19 -73.24 2.52 -1.33
N SER A 20 -73.35 1.27 -1.79
CA SER A 20 -72.70 -0.01 -1.47
C SER A 20 -73.27 -1.14 -2.38
N GLY A 21 -72.41 -1.99 -2.97
CA GLY A 21 -72.55 -3.44 -3.27
C GLY A 21 -73.34 -3.93 -4.51
N PRO A 22 -73.33 -5.26 -4.82
CA PRO A 22 -72.24 -6.25 -4.58
C PRO A 22 -72.10 -7.38 -5.67
N LEU A 23 -71.14 -8.30 -5.43
CA LEU A 23 -71.05 -9.75 -5.79
C LEU A 23 -70.36 -10.26 -7.09
N GLY A 24 -69.29 -11.06 -6.85
CA GLY A 24 -68.93 -12.33 -7.53
C GLY A 24 -67.63 -12.29 -8.37
N GLY A 25 -66.59 -13.10 -8.19
CA GLY A 25 -66.24 -14.17 -7.24
C GLY A 25 -64.96 -14.91 -7.72
N LEU A 26 -64.23 -15.55 -6.76
CA LEU A 26 -63.27 -16.69 -6.87
C LEU A 26 -61.95 -16.47 -7.68
N ALA A 27 -60.76 -16.98 -7.34
CA ALA A 27 -60.21 -17.73 -6.19
C ALA A 27 -58.66 -17.89 -6.35
N ILE A 28 -57.93 -17.78 -5.22
CA ILE A 28 -56.76 -18.57 -4.75
C ILE A 28 -55.49 -18.72 -5.63
N LEU A 29 -54.36 -18.14 -5.19
CA LEU A 29 -53.18 -18.88 -4.70
C LEU A 29 -52.28 -17.96 -3.85
N ALA A 30 -51.84 -18.45 -2.69
CA ALA A 30 -51.00 -17.76 -1.72
C ALA A 30 -49.52 -18.09 -1.94
N ILE A 31 -48.64 -17.10 -1.84
CA ILE A 31 -47.24 -17.26 -1.38
C ILE A 31 -46.95 -16.11 -0.41
N PHE A 32 -46.32 -16.48 0.69
CA PHE A 32 -46.02 -15.70 1.89
C PHE A 32 -45.23 -14.42 1.59
N ALA A 33 -45.83 -13.26 1.85
CA ALA A 33 -45.09 -12.07 2.21
C ALA A 33 -44.82 -12.13 3.72
N LEU A 34 -43.69 -12.73 4.09
CA LEU A 34 -43.05 -12.42 5.37
C LEU A 34 -42.61 -10.96 5.24
N GLY A 35 -43.47 -10.05 5.70
CA GLY A 35 -43.06 -8.68 5.93
C GLY A 35 -41.99 -8.70 7.01
N TRP A 36 -40.76 -8.38 6.62
CA TRP A 36 -39.74 -7.95 7.54
C TRP A 36 -40.26 -6.65 8.16
N GLN A 37 -40.74 -6.73 9.40
CA GLN A 37 -40.82 -5.55 10.23
C GLN A 37 -39.38 -5.18 10.54
N GLU A 38 -38.88 -4.10 9.93
CA GLU A 38 -37.79 -3.34 10.55
C GLU A 38 -38.31 -2.94 11.94
N THR A 39 -37.76 -3.54 12.98
CA THR A 39 -37.85 -3.00 14.33
C THR A 39 -37.14 -1.66 14.30
N ALA A 40 -37.90 -0.56 14.27
CA ALA A 40 -37.35 0.74 14.58
C ALA A 40 -36.67 0.64 15.95
N LEU A 41 -35.37 0.93 16.00
CA LEU A 41 -34.59 0.97 17.23
C LEU A 41 -35.28 1.95 18.21
N SER A 42 -35.45 1.53 19.46
CA SER A 42 -36.07 2.31 20.53
C SER A 42 -35.05 3.11 21.33
N ASP A 43 -33.96 3.53 20.69
CA ASP A 43 -32.92 4.29 21.38
C ASP A 43 -33.45 5.67 21.76
N THR A 44 -33.22 6.06 23.01
CA THR A 44 -33.63 7.37 23.54
C THR A 44 -32.38 8.20 23.76
N SER A 45 -32.28 9.31 23.03
CA SER A 45 -31.20 10.29 23.20
C SER A 45 -31.69 11.58 23.85
N GLN A 46 -30.97 12.03 24.88
CA GLN A 46 -31.23 13.31 25.55
C GLN A 46 -29.93 14.00 25.96
N CYS A 47 -29.84 15.32 25.73
CA CYS A 47 -28.79 16.16 26.29
C CYS A 47 -29.26 16.83 27.59
N PHE A 48 -28.45 16.67 28.63
CA PHE A 48 -28.64 17.24 29.95
C PHE A 48 -27.74 18.47 30.12
N TYR A 49 -28.29 19.54 30.66
CA TYR A 49 -27.55 20.74 31.02
C TYR A 49 -27.14 20.67 32.50
N PRO A 50 -25.98 21.23 32.88
CA PRO A 50 -25.51 21.13 34.26
C PRO A 50 -26.49 21.82 35.21
N GLU A 51 -26.81 21.17 36.32
CA GLU A 51 -27.55 21.78 37.43
C GLU A 51 -26.64 22.58 38.37
N ALA A 52 -25.33 22.36 38.28
CA ALA A 52 -24.29 23.05 39.01
C ALA A 52 -22.99 23.02 38.18
N ASP A 53 -22.30 24.15 38.07
CA ASP A 53 -20.94 24.23 37.57
C ASP A 53 -20.12 25.31 38.27
N THR A 54 -18.82 25.07 38.43
CA THR A 54 -17.91 26.04 39.05
C THR A 54 -16.46 25.57 38.86
N PHE A 55 -15.48 26.41 39.17
CA PHE A 55 -14.09 25.99 39.25
C PHE A 55 -13.48 26.37 40.60
N ALA A 56 -12.45 25.63 41.01
CA ALA A 56 -11.64 25.97 42.17
C ALA A 56 -10.27 26.50 41.71
N SER A 57 -9.79 27.58 42.32
CA SER A 57 -8.49 28.20 42.05
C SER A 57 -7.58 28.08 43.27
N ARG A 58 -6.37 27.51 43.10
CA ARG A 58 -5.37 27.41 44.17
C ARG A 58 -4.90 28.79 44.64
N GLN A 59 -4.84 29.76 43.73
CA GLN A 59 -4.44 31.12 44.06
C GLN A 59 -5.50 31.89 44.85
N ASP A 60 -6.77 31.57 44.64
CA ASP A 60 -7.89 32.22 45.30
C ASP A 60 -8.64 31.22 46.19
N PRO A 61 -8.01 30.67 47.25
CA PRO A 61 -8.45 29.42 47.83
C PRO A 61 -9.78 29.47 48.58
N ALA A 62 -10.18 30.68 49.00
CA ALA A 62 -11.45 30.96 49.67
C ALA A 62 -12.50 31.59 48.75
N GLN A 63 -12.17 31.86 47.47
CA GLN A 63 -13.11 32.45 46.53
C GLN A 63 -13.98 31.36 45.90
N ASN A 64 -15.27 31.66 45.79
CA ASN A 64 -16.22 30.86 45.03
C ASN A 64 -16.40 31.48 43.63
N PHE A 65 -16.52 30.62 42.62
CA PHE A 65 -16.68 31.01 41.22
C PHE A 65 -17.96 30.43 40.59
N GLY A 66 -18.98 30.13 41.40
CA GLY A 66 -20.22 29.52 40.93
C GLY A 66 -21.05 30.39 39.97
N ASP A 67 -20.87 31.72 40.00
CA ASP A 67 -21.55 32.65 39.09
C ASP A 67 -20.68 33.05 37.88
N SER A 68 -19.53 32.38 37.66
CA SER A 68 -18.61 32.71 36.56
C SER A 68 -19.19 32.26 35.21
N GLY A 69 -19.11 33.10 34.18
CA GLY A 69 -19.51 32.74 32.81
C GLY A 69 -18.53 31.82 32.08
N ASP A 70 -17.35 31.58 32.68
CA ASP A 70 -16.33 30.66 32.17
C ASP A 70 -15.84 29.69 33.27
N LEU A 71 -15.68 28.42 32.89
CA LEU A 71 -15.11 27.30 33.65
C LEU A 71 -13.62 27.19 33.29
N GLU A 72 -12.76 27.44 34.26
CA GLU A 72 -11.33 27.57 34.02
C GLU A 72 -10.53 26.31 34.43
N VAL A 73 -9.60 25.89 33.55
CA VAL A 73 -8.79 24.69 33.73
C VAL A 73 -7.32 24.99 33.38
N THR A 74 -6.41 24.78 34.33
CA THR A 74 -4.95 24.95 34.12
C THR A 74 -4.12 24.29 35.22
N ASN A 75 -2.85 24.01 34.91
CA ASN A 75 -1.82 23.56 35.85
C ASN A 75 -0.46 24.28 35.64
N CYS A 76 -0.42 25.45 34.95
CA CYS A 76 0.83 26.17 34.62
C CYS A 76 0.81 27.69 34.90
N CYS A 77 1.97 28.33 34.68
CA CYS A 77 2.40 29.63 35.17
C CYS A 77 2.45 30.74 34.11
N ASP A 78 1.34 31.42 33.88
CA ASP A 78 1.34 32.86 33.54
C ASP A 78 0.58 33.72 34.57
N VAL A 79 0.03 33.04 35.59
CA VAL A 79 -0.45 33.60 36.84
C VAL A 79 0.13 32.73 37.97
N GLY A 80 1.38 32.97 38.37
CA GLY A 80 1.95 32.56 39.67
C GLY A 80 1.72 31.12 40.20
N SER A 81 1.87 30.07 39.39
CA SER A 81 1.68 28.65 39.78
C SER A 81 0.27 28.31 40.28
N ASP A 82 -0.74 28.75 39.54
CA ASP A 82 -2.13 28.39 39.83
C ASP A 82 -2.49 26.99 39.31
N ASN A 83 -3.41 26.32 40.01
CA ASN A 83 -4.03 25.09 39.55
C ASN A 83 -5.55 25.33 39.62
N ARG A 84 -6.21 25.18 38.46
CA ARG A 84 -7.65 25.35 38.32
C ARG A 84 -8.28 24.06 37.82
N THR A 85 -9.33 23.63 38.52
CA THR A 85 -10.13 22.45 38.17
C THR A 85 -11.58 22.88 38.00
N GLY A 86 -12.19 22.50 36.89
CA GLY A 86 -13.61 22.69 36.63
C GLY A 86 -14.45 21.53 37.19
N TYR A 87 -15.64 21.84 37.71
CA TYR A 87 -16.59 20.89 38.27
C TYR A 87 -17.96 21.12 37.63
N LEU A 88 -18.61 20.03 37.21
CA LEU A 88 -19.95 20.03 36.60
C LEU A 88 -20.79 18.91 37.23
N ARG A 89 -22.07 19.15 37.48
CA ARG A 89 -23.01 18.10 37.90
C ARG A 89 -24.28 18.15 37.07
N PHE A 90 -24.77 16.99 36.69
CA PHE A 90 -25.95 16.82 35.84
C PHE A 90 -27.01 16.02 36.59
N ASN A 91 -28.27 16.43 36.44
CA ASN A 91 -29.40 15.63 36.90
C ASN A 91 -29.79 14.64 35.79
N LEU A 92 -29.62 13.35 36.07
CA LEU A 92 -29.92 12.25 35.16
C LEU A 92 -31.16 11.43 35.57
N ASP A 93 -31.96 11.90 36.52
CA ASP A 93 -33.21 11.26 36.96
C ASP A 93 -34.19 10.90 35.82
N PRO A 94 -34.22 11.62 34.66
CA PRO A 94 -35.04 11.20 33.52
C PRO A 94 -34.65 9.85 32.89
N ILE A 95 -33.42 9.36 33.12
CA ILE A 95 -32.96 8.06 32.61
C ILE A 95 -33.43 6.97 33.58
N PRO A 96 -34.19 5.95 33.13
CA PRO A 96 -34.61 4.84 33.97
C PRO A 96 -33.41 4.06 34.55
N ALA A 97 -33.55 3.54 35.78
CA ALA A 97 -32.46 2.84 36.46
C ALA A 97 -32.09 1.48 35.83
N ASP A 98 -32.97 0.93 35.02
CA ASP A 98 -32.78 -0.28 34.20
C ASP A 98 -32.30 0.04 32.78
N ALA A 99 -31.97 1.30 32.47
CA ALA A 99 -31.44 1.67 31.18
C ALA A 99 -29.98 1.23 30.99
N THR A 100 -29.72 0.67 29.82
CA THR A 100 -28.37 0.41 29.31
C THR A 100 -27.88 1.63 28.56
N ILE A 101 -26.81 2.23 29.05
CA ILE A 101 -26.17 3.37 28.40
C ILE A 101 -25.43 2.87 27.16
N LEU A 102 -25.81 3.40 26.00
CA LEU A 102 -25.16 3.15 24.70
C LEU A 102 -23.98 4.11 24.49
N SER A 103 -24.16 5.38 24.87
CA SER A 103 -23.10 6.39 24.87
C SER A 103 -23.41 7.50 25.89
N ALA A 104 -22.37 8.15 26.41
CA ALA A 104 -22.51 9.39 27.15
C ALA A 104 -21.32 10.32 26.88
N ASP A 105 -21.58 11.49 26.31
CA ASP A 105 -20.55 12.44 25.89
C ASP A 105 -20.79 13.83 26.50
N LEU A 106 -19.80 14.31 27.25
CA LEU A 106 -19.74 15.67 27.76
C LEU A 106 -19.22 16.58 26.65
N HIS A 107 -19.95 17.64 26.33
CA HIS A 107 -19.51 18.68 25.40
C HIS A 107 -19.33 20.01 26.15
N LEU A 108 -18.14 20.60 26.01
CA LEU A 108 -17.82 21.94 26.51
C LEU A 108 -17.37 22.84 25.36
N HIS A 109 -17.89 24.05 25.31
CA HIS A 109 -17.47 25.03 24.33
C HIS A 109 -16.25 25.80 24.86
N LEU A 110 -15.07 25.54 24.28
CA LEU A 110 -13.85 26.30 24.54
C LEU A 110 -14.04 27.72 24.02
N ASN A 111 -14.09 28.69 24.93
CA ASN A 111 -14.27 30.09 24.63
C ASN A 111 -12.93 30.77 24.29
N ASN A 112 -11.89 30.47 25.07
CA ASN A 112 -10.58 31.11 24.95
C ASN A 112 -9.49 30.18 25.52
N ILE A 113 -8.29 30.27 24.95
CA ILE A 113 -7.06 29.73 25.53
C ILE A 113 -6.03 30.84 25.69
N SER A 114 -5.28 30.82 26.80
CA SER A 114 -4.27 31.84 27.13
C SER A 114 -2.95 31.18 27.54
N PRO A 115 -1.83 31.47 26.85
CA PRO A 115 -1.74 32.32 25.65
C PRO A 115 -2.51 31.72 24.45
N THR A 116 -2.77 32.53 23.42
CA THR A 116 -3.66 32.15 22.30
C THR A 116 -3.15 30.96 21.49
N ASP A 117 -1.84 30.77 21.45
CA ASP A 117 -1.12 29.62 20.85
C ASP A 117 -0.87 28.49 21.86
N GLY A 118 -1.32 28.65 23.10
CA GLY A 118 -1.21 27.66 24.15
C GLY A 118 -2.06 26.42 23.87
N THR A 119 -1.64 25.30 24.44
CA THR A 119 -2.41 24.06 24.46
C THR A 119 -2.58 23.59 25.90
N THR A 120 -3.77 23.08 26.21
CA THR A 120 -4.08 22.46 27.51
C THR A 120 -4.67 21.09 27.25
N GLN A 121 -3.93 20.04 27.58
CA GLN A 121 -4.53 18.71 27.66
C GLN A 121 -5.45 18.70 28.87
N THR A 122 -6.70 18.30 28.68
CA THR A 122 -7.72 18.25 29.72
C THR A 122 -8.22 16.84 29.89
N HIS A 123 -8.41 16.40 31.12
CA HIS A 123 -8.90 15.08 31.44
C HIS A 123 -10.24 15.16 32.15
N LEU A 124 -11.15 14.27 31.77
CA LEU A 124 -12.41 14.04 32.46
C LEU A 124 -12.21 13.04 33.59
N ARG A 125 -12.71 13.36 34.78
CA ARG A 125 -12.62 12.49 35.96
C ARG A 125 -13.94 12.46 36.74
N ALA A 126 -14.19 11.34 37.40
CA ALA A 126 -15.32 11.24 38.33
C ALA A 126 -15.04 12.01 39.63
N ILE A 127 -16.06 12.71 40.16
CA ILE A 127 -16.01 13.27 41.51
C ILE A 127 -16.38 12.17 42.52
N ASN A 128 -15.70 12.12 43.67
CA ASN A 128 -15.91 11.09 44.72
C ASN A 128 -16.81 11.56 45.87
N GLU A 129 -17.03 12.87 46.00
CA GLU A 129 -17.72 13.46 47.15
C GLU A 129 -18.73 14.53 46.72
N SER A 130 -19.80 14.70 47.50
CA SER A 130 -20.82 15.73 47.25
C SER A 130 -20.26 17.15 47.37
N TRP A 131 -20.76 18.07 46.54
CA TRP A 131 -20.40 19.48 46.56
C TRP A 131 -21.59 20.38 46.22
N ALA A 132 -21.46 21.69 46.50
CA ALA A 132 -22.47 22.69 46.17
C ALA A 132 -21.84 23.91 45.50
N GLU A 133 -22.34 24.25 44.31
CA GLU A 133 -21.88 25.33 43.43
C GLU A 133 -21.59 26.64 44.17
N ASN A 134 -22.54 27.15 44.94
CA ASN A 134 -22.45 28.46 45.59
C ASN A 134 -21.53 28.51 46.81
N THR A 135 -20.87 27.39 47.15
CA THR A 135 -19.99 27.29 48.33
C THR A 135 -18.66 26.64 48.03
N LEU A 136 -18.47 26.05 46.85
CA LEU A 136 -17.23 25.38 46.48
C LEU A 136 -16.11 26.41 46.31
N THR A 137 -15.01 26.20 47.02
CA THR A 137 -13.76 26.93 46.92
C THR A 137 -12.62 25.92 46.83
N TRP A 138 -11.39 26.37 46.64
CA TRP A 138 -10.25 25.45 46.73
C TRP A 138 -10.16 24.74 48.07
N ASP A 139 -10.38 25.47 49.18
CA ASP A 139 -10.22 24.94 50.54
C ASP A 139 -11.20 23.83 50.91
N ASN A 140 -12.37 23.75 50.25
CA ASN A 140 -13.40 22.75 50.52
C ASN A 140 -13.77 21.89 49.30
N ARG A 141 -12.95 21.92 48.24
CA ARG A 141 -13.19 21.16 47.01
C ARG A 141 -13.31 19.65 47.28
N PRO A 142 -14.21 18.94 46.57
CA PRO A 142 -14.40 17.51 46.78
C PRO A 142 -13.19 16.69 46.30
N GLY A 143 -13.00 15.51 46.88
CA GLY A 143 -12.09 14.52 46.31
C GLY A 143 -12.52 14.11 44.89
N ILE A 144 -11.56 14.00 43.97
CA ILE A 144 -11.77 13.51 42.60
C ILE A 144 -10.99 12.20 42.37
N SER A 145 -11.46 11.38 41.43
CA SER A 145 -10.78 10.14 41.04
C SER A 145 -9.35 10.43 40.54
N SER A 146 -8.43 9.47 40.72
CA SER A 146 -7.12 9.50 40.07
C SER A 146 -7.16 9.00 38.63
N THR A 147 -8.21 8.26 38.25
CA THR A 147 -8.39 7.69 36.91
C THR A 147 -8.99 8.72 35.97
N ASN A 148 -8.36 8.91 34.80
CA ASN A 148 -8.91 9.67 33.69
C ASN A 148 -9.91 8.79 32.93
N LEU A 149 -11.09 9.33 32.61
CA LEU A 149 -12.10 8.64 31.82
C LEU A 149 -11.87 8.86 30.32
N ASP A 150 -11.60 10.11 29.95
CA ASP A 150 -11.29 10.53 28.59
C ASP A 150 -10.45 11.81 28.64
N SER A 151 -9.87 12.22 27.52
CA SER A 151 -9.14 13.47 27.40
C SER A 151 -9.40 14.21 26.08
N ALA A 152 -9.17 15.52 26.13
CA ALA A 152 -9.24 16.37 24.96
C ALA A 152 -8.17 17.46 25.03
N ASN A 153 -7.62 17.81 23.87
CA ASN A 153 -6.69 18.94 23.74
C ASN A 153 -7.47 20.22 23.50
N ALA A 154 -7.46 21.12 24.48
CA ALA A 154 -7.95 22.48 24.33
C ALA A 154 -6.88 23.31 23.63
N LYS A 155 -7.17 23.70 22.39
CA LYS A 155 -6.43 24.63 21.53
C LYS A 155 -7.38 25.20 20.47
N ASP A 156 -6.93 26.17 19.69
CA ASP A 156 -7.66 26.69 18.53
C ASP A 156 -9.09 27.18 18.88
N ALA A 157 -9.21 27.93 19.98
CA ALA A 157 -10.48 28.51 20.42
C ALA A 157 -10.99 29.61 19.46
N PRO A 158 -12.31 29.78 19.26
CA PRO A 158 -13.41 29.07 19.93
C PRO A 158 -13.86 27.80 19.20
N ARG A 159 -14.08 26.70 19.94
CA ARG A 159 -14.58 25.43 19.39
C ARG A 159 -15.26 24.55 20.44
N TRP A 160 -16.01 23.54 20.01
CA TRP A 160 -16.48 22.48 20.91
C TRP A 160 -15.38 21.43 21.16
N LEU A 161 -15.31 20.95 22.40
CA LEU A 161 -14.58 19.75 22.81
C LEU A 161 -15.56 18.75 23.40
N SER A 162 -15.26 17.46 23.25
CA SER A 162 -16.08 16.36 23.76
C SER A 162 -15.22 15.39 24.59
N TRP A 163 -15.81 14.80 25.62
CA TRP A 163 -15.22 13.73 26.45
C TRP A 163 -16.25 12.63 26.70
N THR A 164 -15.85 11.37 26.60
CA THR A 164 -16.71 10.22 26.88
C THR A 164 -16.79 9.96 28.39
N ALA A 165 -17.99 9.65 28.84
CA ALA A 165 -18.35 9.32 30.22
C ALA A 165 -19.27 8.09 30.29
N ASP A 166 -19.32 7.28 29.23
CA ASP A 166 -20.21 6.13 29.03
C ASP A 166 -20.24 5.16 30.24
N GLY A 167 -19.10 4.62 30.65
CA GLY A 167 -19.00 3.72 31.80
C GLY A 167 -19.36 4.40 33.12
N LEU A 168 -18.98 5.67 33.31
CA LEU A 168 -19.31 6.41 34.53
C LEU A 168 -20.80 6.71 34.64
N VAL A 169 -21.44 7.10 33.55
CA VAL A 169 -22.89 7.34 33.51
C VAL A 169 -23.63 6.02 33.70
N SER A 170 -23.16 4.93 33.09
CA SER A 170 -23.68 3.58 33.35
C SER A 170 -23.60 3.22 34.83
N ASP A 171 -22.48 3.49 35.50
CA ASP A 171 -22.33 3.26 36.93
C ASP A 171 -23.30 4.09 37.79
N TRP A 172 -23.61 5.32 37.36
CA TRP A 172 -24.58 6.18 38.02
C TRP A 172 -26.01 5.69 37.89
N ILE A 173 -26.39 5.24 36.70
CA ILE A 173 -27.74 4.75 36.42
C ILE A 173 -27.99 3.39 37.07
N THR A 174 -27.02 2.48 37.00
CA THR A 174 -27.10 1.15 37.64
C THR A 174 -26.93 1.21 39.16
N GLY A 175 -26.47 2.34 39.69
CA GLY A 175 -26.29 2.58 41.12
C GLY A 175 -25.03 1.93 41.71
N THR A 176 -24.11 1.43 40.89
CA THR A 176 -22.79 0.94 41.33
C THR A 176 -21.93 2.09 41.85
N ARG A 177 -22.20 3.33 41.39
CA ARG A 177 -21.53 4.55 41.86
C ARG A 177 -22.54 5.69 42.06
N THR A 178 -22.37 6.47 43.12
CA THR A 178 -23.19 7.68 43.33
C THR A 178 -22.79 8.80 42.36
N ASN A 179 -23.77 9.47 41.75
CA ASN A 179 -23.54 10.65 40.91
C ASN A 179 -23.16 11.88 41.76
N HIS A 180 -21.87 12.20 41.76
CA HIS A 180 -21.33 13.44 42.34
C HIS A 180 -20.85 14.44 41.27
N GLY A 181 -21.03 14.11 39.99
CA GLY A 181 -20.60 14.94 38.86
C GLY A 181 -19.22 14.61 38.30
N LEU A 182 -18.80 15.47 37.37
CA LEU A 182 -17.59 15.38 36.56
C LEU A 182 -16.62 16.50 36.92
N ALA A 183 -15.33 16.18 36.95
CA ALA A 183 -14.26 17.16 37.05
C ALA A 183 -13.46 17.21 35.75
N VAL A 184 -13.15 18.41 35.28
CA VAL A 184 -12.22 18.66 34.17
C VAL A 184 -10.93 19.22 34.74
N VAL A 185 -9.86 18.46 34.63
CA VAL A 185 -8.53 18.79 35.17
C VAL A 185 -7.53 19.00 34.04
N ALA A 186 -6.51 19.82 34.28
CA ALA A 186 -5.39 19.97 33.36
C ALA A 186 -4.37 18.82 33.52
N GLY A 187 -3.84 18.34 32.40
CA GLY A 187 -2.70 17.44 32.30
C GLY A 187 -1.38 18.18 32.11
N GLY A 188 -0.30 17.71 32.73
CA GLY A 188 1.05 18.24 32.52
C GLY A 188 1.20 19.74 32.81
N PHE A 189 2.11 20.40 32.08
CA PHE A 189 2.21 21.86 32.01
C PHE A 189 1.25 22.36 30.91
N SER A 190 0.26 23.17 31.29
CA SER A 190 -0.86 23.52 30.40
C SER A 190 -1.17 25.02 30.36
N ALA A 191 -1.56 25.56 29.21
CA ALA A 191 -2.15 26.91 29.12
C ALA A 191 -3.44 27.05 29.97
N LEU A 192 -4.00 28.25 30.06
CA LEU A 192 -5.30 28.47 30.72
C LEU A 192 -6.42 28.29 29.70
N ALA A 193 -7.18 27.19 29.83
CA ALA A 193 -8.37 26.93 29.02
C ALA A 193 -9.62 27.46 29.73
N ARG A 194 -10.46 28.19 28.98
CA ARG A 194 -11.74 28.75 29.46
C ARG A 194 -12.88 28.15 28.68
N PHE A 195 -13.69 27.32 29.33
CA PHE A 195 -14.91 26.75 28.76
C PHE A 195 -16.12 27.57 29.18
N ARG A 196 -17.20 27.57 28.42
CA ARG A 196 -18.45 28.21 28.85
C ARG A 196 -19.12 27.42 29.99
N THR A 197 -19.81 28.11 30.89
CA THR A 197 -20.67 27.56 31.96
C THR A 197 -22.15 27.75 31.63
N LYS A 198 -23.04 27.26 32.49
CA LYS A 198 -24.48 27.58 32.42
C LYS A 198 -24.77 29.06 32.60
N ASP A 199 -23.91 29.79 33.32
CA ASP A 199 -24.05 31.23 33.57
C ASP A 199 -23.47 32.10 32.45
N ALA A 200 -22.99 31.47 31.36
CA ALA A 200 -22.57 32.19 30.17
C ALA A 200 -23.73 32.96 29.51
N SER A 201 -23.44 34.14 28.98
CA SER A 201 -24.43 35.01 28.35
C SER A 201 -25.06 34.45 27.05
N SER A 202 -24.50 33.38 26.48
CA SER A 202 -25.00 32.72 25.28
C SER A 202 -25.42 31.29 25.61
N GLU A 203 -26.74 31.05 25.67
CA GLU A 203 -27.33 29.72 25.90
C GLU A 203 -26.92 28.70 24.83
N ARG A 204 -26.58 29.16 23.61
CA ARG A 204 -26.14 28.29 22.50
C ARG A 204 -24.84 27.53 22.79
N ASN A 205 -24.00 28.05 23.68
CA ASN A 205 -22.66 27.50 23.94
C ASN A 205 -22.52 26.89 25.34
N GLN A 206 -23.63 26.66 26.05
CA GLN A 206 -23.61 26.08 27.40
C GLN A 206 -23.14 24.61 27.40
N PRO A 207 -22.49 24.15 28.49
CA PRO A 207 -22.15 22.74 28.66
C PRO A 207 -23.35 21.82 28.49
N ARG A 208 -23.13 20.63 27.94
CA ARG A 208 -24.14 19.58 27.86
C ARG A 208 -23.53 18.20 27.98
N LEU A 209 -24.22 17.29 28.66
CA LEU A 209 -23.92 15.86 28.68
C LEU A 209 -25.00 15.15 27.86
N CYS A 210 -24.66 14.67 26.68
CA CYS A 210 -25.58 13.96 25.79
C CYS A 210 -25.47 12.47 26.06
N VAL A 211 -26.60 11.82 26.36
CA VAL A 211 -26.65 10.40 26.72
C VAL A 211 -27.64 9.70 25.79
N ASN A 212 -27.21 8.58 25.19
CA ASN A 212 -28.08 7.66 24.47
C ASN A 212 -28.22 6.37 25.27
N TRP A 213 -29.44 5.87 25.41
CA TRP A 213 -29.72 4.65 26.16
C TRP A 213 -30.86 3.83 25.56
N ASP A 214 -30.88 2.55 25.92
CA ASP A 214 -31.94 1.59 25.60
C ASP A 214 -32.41 0.89 26.87
N LEU A 215 -33.68 0.45 26.91
CA LEU A 215 -34.26 -0.29 28.04
C LEU A 215 -34.30 -1.80 27.80
N ASP A 216 -34.10 -2.25 26.56
CA ASP A 216 -34.28 -3.65 26.16
C ASP A 216 -33.01 -4.30 25.58
N VAL A 217 -31.83 -3.68 25.77
CA VAL A 217 -30.54 -4.16 25.21
C VAL A 217 -29.50 -4.36 26.32
N GLU A 218 -28.85 -5.51 26.34
CA GLU A 218 -27.64 -5.82 27.12
C GLU A 218 -26.57 -6.27 26.12
N ALA A 219 -25.28 -5.96 26.31
CA ALA A 219 -24.25 -6.38 25.35
C ALA A 219 -23.93 -7.89 25.49
N ASP A 220 -23.69 -8.57 24.36
CA ASP A 220 -23.08 -9.92 24.29
C ASP A 220 -22.00 -9.90 23.20
N LEU A 221 -20.80 -9.43 23.57
CA LEU A 221 -19.68 -9.20 22.70
C LEU A 221 -18.89 -10.49 22.48
N ALA A 222 -18.93 -11.02 21.27
CA ALA A 222 -18.19 -12.23 20.91
C ALA A 222 -17.04 -11.91 19.96
N VAL A 223 -15.85 -12.45 20.23
CA VAL A 223 -14.81 -12.56 19.20
C VAL A 223 -15.24 -13.67 18.24
N THR A 224 -15.42 -13.33 16.96
CA THR A 224 -15.86 -14.28 15.93
C THR A 224 -14.70 -14.86 15.15
N ALA A 225 -13.64 -14.07 14.93
CA ALA A 225 -12.42 -14.51 14.28
C ALA A 225 -11.21 -13.63 14.67
N VAL A 226 -10.02 -14.23 14.63
CA VAL A 226 -8.73 -13.54 14.70
C VAL A 226 -8.01 -13.80 13.38
N GLU A 227 -8.06 -12.82 12.47
CA GLU A 227 -7.48 -12.89 11.13
C GLU A 227 -6.08 -12.26 11.13
N VAL A 228 -5.08 -12.98 10.65
CA VAL A 228 -3.66 -12.59 10.61
C VAL A 228 -3.24 -12.47 9.16
N THR A 229 -3.02 -11.24 8.69
CA THR A 229 -2.83 -10.95 7.27
C THR A 229 -1.55 -10.20 6.98
N GLN A 230 -1.00 -10.47 5.80
CA GLN A 230 0.18 -9.83 5.21
C GLN A 230 -0.06 -9.40 3.75
N GLY A 231 -1.32 -9.32 3.32
CA GLY A 231 -1.68 -8.95 1.94
C GLY A 231 -2.94 -9.65 1.43
N THR A 232 -3.16 -10.92 1.80
CA THR A 232 -4.34 -11.70 1.41
C THR A 232 -4.59 -12.78 2.45
N GLN A 233 -5.83 -12.97 2.90
CA GLN A 233 -6.14 -13.93 3.96
C GLN A 233 -7.63 -14.35 4.00
N ASP A 234 -7.91 -15.52 4.59
CA ASP A 234 -9.24 -15.99 4.97
C ASP A 234 -9.42 -16.03 6.51
N LEU A 235 -10.63 -16.24 7.03
CA LEU A 235 -10.83 -16.22 8.49
C LEU A 235 -10.26 -17.47 9.18
N ASN A 236 -9.90 -18.50 8.42
CA ASN A 236 -9.23 -19.70 8.90
C ASN A 236 -7.70 -19.55 9.03
N ASN A 237 -7.14 -18.41 8.59
CA ASN A 237 -5.71 -18.15 8.50
C ASN A 237 -4.97 -19.19 7.64
N SER A 238 -5.58 -19.61 6.52
CA SER A 238 -5.02 -20.67 5.67
C SER A 238 -3.89 -20.18 4.75
N VAL A 239 -3.83 -18.87 4.45
CA VAL A 239 -2.74 -18.31 3.64
C VAL A 239 -1.47 -18.23 4.49
N ARG A 240 -0.40 -18.87 3.99
CA ARG A 240 0.93 -18.94 4.63
C ARG A 240 1.49 -17.54 4.89
N LEU A 241 2.18 -17.38 6.01
CA LEU A 241 2.77 -16.11 6.43
C LEU A 241 4.28 -16.13 6.27
N VAL A 242 4.84 -15.02 5.81
CA VAL A 242 6.27 -14.80 5.58
C VAL A 242 6.91 -14.18 6.81
N ALA A 243 8.04 -14.73 7.25
CA ALA A 243 8.75 -14.23 8.40
C ALA A 243 9.37 -12.85 8.14
N GLY A 244 9.20 -11.91 9.10
CA GLY A 244 9.68 -10.53 8.98
C GLY A 244 8.83 -9.62 8.09
N LYS A 245 7.79 -10.13 7.43
CA LYS A 245 6.89 -9.29 6.60
C LYS A 245 5.90 -8.56 7.51
N PRO A 246 5.58 -7.26 7.24
CA PRO A 246 4.60 -6.52 8.04
C PRO A 246 3.30 -7.29 8.20
N THR A 247 2.89 -7.50 9.44
CA THR A 247 1.75 -8.38 9.79
C THR A 247 0.73 -7.62 10.61
N TYR A 248 -0.52 -7.66 10.15
CA TYR A 248 -1.66 -7.10 10.85
C TYR A 248 -2.55 -8.21 11.38
N VAL A 249 -3.19 -7.93 12.50
CA VAL A 249 -4.19 -8.82 13.11
C VAL A 249 -5.50 -8.06 13.18
N ARG A 250 -6.53 -8.62 12.56
CA ARG A 250 -7.91 -8.13 12.61
C ARG A 250 -8.71 -9.02 13.54
N VAL A 251 -9.20 -8.45 14.64
CA VAL A 251 -10.07 -9.14 15.58
C VAL A 251 -11.51 -8.76 15.26
N HIS A 252 -12.22 -9.70 14.65
CA HIS A 252 -13.63 -9.55 14.29
C HIS A 252 -14.49 -9.76 15.53
N VAL A 253 -15.38 -8.81 15.79
CA VAL A 253 -16.30 -8.82 16.92
C VAL A 253 -17.73 -8.64 16.45
N GLU A 254 -18.65 -9.38 17.04
CA GLU A 254 -20.09 -9.13 16.91
C GLU A 254 -20.71 -8.84 18.28
N ASP A 255 -21.76 -8.00 18.30
CA ASP A 255 -22.68 -7.91 19.42
C ASP A 255 -23.93 -8.76 19.15
N ARG A 256 -24.00 -9.94 19.76
CA ARG A 256 -25.06 -10.93 19.51
C ARG A 256 -26.42 -10.51 20.05
N ALA A 257 -26.44 -9.56 20.98
CA ALA A 257 -27.68 -9.05 21.55
C ALA A 257 -28.33 -7.95 20.69
N GLY A 258 -27.68 -7.54 19.60
CA GLY A 258 -28.25 -6.55 18.68
C GLY A 258 -27.92 -5.10 19.03
N GLY A 259 -27.12 -4.86 20.07
CA GLY A 259 -26.69 -3.52 20.47
C GLY A 259 -25.62 -2.92 19.55
N ARG A 260 -25.23 -1.69 19.90
CA ARG A 260 -24.23 -0.88 19.19
C ARG A 260 -23.36 -0.14 20.18
N PHE A 261 -22.42 -0.86 20.77
CA PHE A 261 -21.61 -0.34 21.88
C PHE A 261 -20.22 0.05 21.43
N ARG A 262 -19.78 1.23 21.85
CA ARG A 262 -18.36 1.59 21.80
C ARG A 262 -17.61 0.71 22.78
N THR A 263 -16.59 0.00 22.30
CA THR A 263 -15.78 -0.89 23.13
C THR A 263 -14.33 -0.93 22.66
N PHE A 264 -13.53 -1.73 23.34
CA PHE A 264 -12.09 -1.83 23.17
C PHE A 264 -11.68 -3.32 23.20
N ALA A 265 -10.50 -3.63 22.65
CA ALA A 265 -9.92 -4.97 22.72
C ALA A 265 -8.43 -4.91 23.06
N THR A 266 -7.90 -6.04 23.49
CA THR A 266 -6.45 -6.24 23.62
C THR A 266 -6.04 -7.47 22.82
N LEU A 267 -4.80 -7.47 22.33
CA LEU A 267 -4.19 -8.63 21.68
C LEU A 267 -2.91 -8.99 22.42
N THR A 268 -2.84 -10.21 22.93
CA THR A 268 -1.60 -10.75 23.50
C THR A 268 -0.87 -11.56 22.43
N ALA A 269 0.34 -11.14 22.08
CA ALA A 269 1.25 -11.93 21.24
C ALA A 269 2.25 -12.68 22.13
N ASP A 270 2.45 -13.96 21.86
CA ASP A 270 3.36 -14.84 22.61
C ASP A 270 4.13 -15.75 21.65
N ASN A 271 5.47 -15.65 21.64
CA ASN A 271 6.35 -16.46 20.79
C ASN A 271 7.00 -17.65 21.55
N GLY A 272 6.51 -17.96 22.75
CA GLY A 272 7.01 -18.98 23.66
C GLY A 272 8.17 -18.54 24.55
N ASN A 273 8.84 -17.43 24.24
CA ASN A 273 9.92 -16.85 25.04
C ASN A 273 9.48 -15.56 25.74
N GLU A 274 8.78 -14.71 25.02
CA GLU A 274 8.32 -13.40 25.45
C GLU A 274 6.86 -13.20 25.04
N SER A 275 6.14 -12.40 25.83
CA SER A 275 4.75 -12.06 25.58
C SER A 275 4.53 -10.57 25.74
N GLN A 276 3.72 -10.00 24.85
CA GLN A 276 3.41 -8.58 24.81
C GLN A 276 1.90 -8.37 24.61
N VAL A 277 1.30 -7.52 25.45
CA VAL A 277 -0.06 -7.03 25.25
C VAL A 277 -0.02 -5.80 24.35
N LEU A 278 -0.84 -5.83 23.31
CA LEU A 278 -0.98 -4.78 22.31
C LEU A 278 -2.38 -4.16 22.41
N HIS A 279 -2.43 -2.86 22.17
CA HIS A 279 -3.66 -2.09 21.99
C HIS A 279 -3.95 -1.88 20.50
N PRO A 280 -5.22 -1.74 20.10
CA PRO A 280 -5.59 -1.57 18.70
C PRO A 280 -5.04 -0.26 18.17
N ILE A 281 -4.61 -0.27 16.91
CA ILE A 281 -4.17 0.90 16.15
C ILE A 281 -5.31 1.52 15.33
N ASN A 282 -6.55 1.06 15.52
CA ASN A 282 -7.70 1.75 14.96
C ASN A 282 -7.66 3.23 15.33
N GLU A 283 -8.29 4.00 14.46
CA GLU A 283 -8.74 5.34 14.76
C GLU A 283 -9.54 5.43 16.07
N ASN A 284 -9.82 6.65 16.54
CA ASN A 284 -10.56 6.89 17.78
C ASN A 284 -9.94 6.23 19.03
N ALA A 285 -8.61 6.33 19.15
CA ALA A 285 -7.86 5.78 20.29
C ALA A 285 -8.04 4.26 20.46
N GLY A 286 -8.14 3.52 19.36
CA GLY A 286 -8.28 2.06 19.36
C GLY A 286 -9.68 1.54 19.70
N HIS A 287 -10.68 2.42 19.79
CA HIS A 287 -12.07 2.01 20.05
C HIS A 287 -12.85 1.87 18.75
N ILE A 288 -13.77 0.90 18.71
CA ILE A 288 -14.75 0.75 17.64
C ILE A 288 -16.15 0.64 18.23
N VAL A 289 -17.17 0.79 17.38
CA VAL A 289 -18.56 0.45 17.72
C VAL A 289 -18.82 -0.99 17.28
N ALA A 290 -18.98 -1.91 18.24
CA ALA A 290 -19.32 -3.30 17.96
C ALA A 290 -20.73 -3.40 17.37
N LYS A 291 -20.90 -4.24 16.35
CA LYS A 291 -22.15 -4.37 15.58
C LYS A 291 -22.66 -5.79 15.62
N SER A 292 -23.96 -5.97 15.47
CA SER A 292 -24.56 -7.30 15.35
C SER A 292 -24.33 -7.97 13.99
N SER A 293 -24.03 -7.20 12.95
CA SER A 293 -23.68 -7.69 11.62
C SER A 293 -22.48 -6.91 11.07
N PRO A 294 -21.26 -7.14 11.61
CA PRO A 294 -20.06 -6.43 11.16
C PRO A 294 -19.73 -6.80 9.72
N MET A 295 -19.43 -5.79 8.90
CA MET A 295 -18.91 -6.00 7.54
C MET A 295 -17.39 -6.16 7.56
N ARG A 296 -16.88 -7.35 7.18
CA ARG A 296 -15.43 -7.64 7.06
C ARG A 296 -14.67 -6.67 6.14
N SER A 297 -15.33 -6.06 5.15
CA SER A 297 -14.73 -5.06 4.24
C SER A 297 -14.68 -3.64 4.81
N SER A 298 -15.25 -3.38 5.98
CA SER A 298 -15.08 -2.10 6.69
C SER A 298 -13.98 -2.26 7.73
N LEU A 299 -13.04 -1.32 7.75
CA LEU A 299 -11.85 -1.40 8.60
C LEU A 299 -12.22 -1.37 10.09
N ASN A 300 -13.04 -0.39 10.52
CA ASN A 300 -13.41 -0.20 11.92
C ASN A 300 -14.62 -1.03 12.38
N HIS A 301 -15.05 -2.02 11.60
CA HIS A 301 -15.92 -3.09 12.10
C HIS A 301 -15.13 -4.23 12.77
N ALA A 302 -13.81 -4.16 12.76
CA ALA A 302 -12.91 -5.06 13.47
C ALA A 302 -11.80 -4.26 14.17
N PHE A 303 -11.27 -4.79 15.27
CA PHE A 303 -10.09 -4.19 15.87
C PHE A 303 -8.86 -4.53 15.03
N LEU A 304 -8.02 -3.54 14.74
CA LEU A 304 -6.80 -3.66 13.96
C LEU A 304 -5.60 -3.54 14.90
N PHE A 305 -4.70 -4.51 14.83
CA PHE A 305 -3.42 -4.50 15.53
C PHE A 305 -2.30 -4.70 14.51
N ARG A 306 -1.10 -4.19 14.81
CA ARG A 306 0.12 -4.50 14.07
C ARG A 306 1.07 -5.26 14.99
N LEU A 307 1.65 -6.36 14.51
CA LEU A 307 2.63 -7.11 15.30
C LEU A 307 3.98 -6.38 15.31
N PRO A 308 4.60 -6.15 16.48
CA PRO A 308 5.90 -5.52 16.54
C PRO A 308 7.00 -6.49 16.09
N ASN A 309 8.03 -5.92 15.46
CA ASN A 309 9.29 -6.60 15.18
C ASN A 309 10.43 -6.11 16.10
N TRP A 310 10.14 -5.21 17.04
CA TRP A 310 11.07 -4.72 18.05
C TRP A 310 10.39 -4.30 19.37
N PRO A 311 11.02 -4.51 20.55
CA PRO A 311 12.31 -5.19 20.78
C PRO A 311 12.26 -6.71 20.58
N THR A 312 11.04 -7.26 20.59
CA THR A 312 10.75 -8.66 20.33
C THR A 312 10.12 -8.79 18.96
N ASP A 313 10.60 -9.73 18.15
CA ASP A 313 10.00 -10.01 16.85
C ASP A 313 8.89 -11.06 16.96
N PHE A 314 7.64 -10.62 16.80
CA PHE A 314 6.45 -11.47 16.75
C PHE A 314 6.00 -11.80 15.32
N THR A 315 6.87 -11.61 14.34
CA THR A 315 6.66 -12.00 12.93
C THR A 315 7.55 -13.17 12.52
N GLN A 316 7.98 -14.00 13.48
CA GLN A 316 8.90 -15.12 13.28
C GLN A 316 8.37 -16.40 13.95
N GLY A 317 8.64 -17.55 13.33
CA GLY A 317 8.34 -18.85 13.92
C GLY A 317 6.85 -19.02 14.28
N ILE A 318 6.57 -19.72 15.37
CA ILE A 318 5.20 -19.93 15.85
C ILE A 318 4.84 -18.85 16.86
N VAL A 319 3.74 -18.15 16.64
CA VAL A 319 3.20 -17.14 17.54
C VAL A 319 1.77 -17.48 17.92
N THR A 320 1.49 -17.47 19.22
CA THR A 320 0.13 -17.56 19.76
C THR A 320 -0.40 -16.14 19.91
N LEU A 321 -1.56 -15.88 19.31
CA LEU A 321 -2.26 -14.59 19.37
C LEU A 321 -3.57 -14.79 20.13
N THR A 322 -3.75 -14.10 21.24
CA THR A 322 -4.96 -14.16 22.07
C THR A 322 -5.64 -12.80 22.11
N ALA A 323 -6.81 -12.71 21.50
CA ALA A 323 -7.63 -11.50 21.52
C ALA A 323 -8.61 -11.57 22.70
N GLU A 324 -8.78 -10.45 23.41
CA GLU A 324 -9.84 -10.25 24.41
C GLU A 324 -10.60 -8.96 24.07
N VAL A 325 -11.90 -9.08 23.78
CA VAL A 325 -12.81 -7.93 23.64
C VAL A 325 -13.46 -7.57 24.97
N ASN A 326 -13.74 -6.29 25.16
CA ASN A 326 -14.23 -5.75 26.43
C ASN A 326 -13.34 -6.09 27.65
N PRO A 327 -11.99 -5.94 27.56
CA PRO A 327 -11.10 -6.32 28.64
C PRO A 327 -11.18 -5.35 29.82
N GLU A 328 -10.90 -5.84 31.02
CA GLU A 328 -10.61 -4.99 32.18
C GLU A 328 -9.13 -4.61 32.17
N THR A 329 -8.80 -3.32 32.24
CA THR A 329 -7.42 -2.83 32.21
C THR A 329 -7.13 -1.93 33.42
N GLY A 330 -5.86 -1.51 33.59
CA GLY A 330 -5.51 -0.56 34.65
C GLY A 330 -6.14 0.83 34.51
N TRP A 331 -6.70 1.17 33.34
CA TRP A 331 -7.25 2.49 33.03
C TRP A 331 -8.74 2.46 32.67
N ARG A 332 -9.35 1.29 32.41
CA ARG A 332 -10.80 1.14 32.20
C ARG A 332 -11.34 -0.15 32.81
N GLY A 333 -12.58 -0.09 33.29
CA GLY A 333 -13.38 -1.29 33.58
C GLY A 333 -13.96 -1.93 32.32
N ARG A 334 -14.68 -3.04 32.47
CA ARG A 334 -15.43 -3.66 31.38
C ARG A 334 -16.62 -2.78 31.01
N TYR A 335 -16.62 -2.29 29.78
CA TYR A 335 -17.70 -1.52 29.19
C TYR A 335 -17.80 -1.82 27.67
N PRO A 336 -19.00 -2.10 27.15
CA PRO A 336 -20.31 -2.09 27.81
C PRO A 336 -20.46 -3.16 28.91
N PRO A 337 -21.41 -3.00 29.85
CA PRO A 337 -21.77 -4.05 30.80
C PRO A 337 -22.31 -5.26 30.04
N GLU A 338 -21.87 -6.43 30.49
CA GLU A 338 -22.16 -7.72 29.85
C GLU A 338 -22.25 -8.79 30.94
N SER A 339 -23.16 -9.75 30.79
CA SER A 339 -23.35 -10.85 31.74
C SER A 339 -22.61 -12.13 31.38
N ASN A 340 -22.14 -12.27 30.13
CA ASN A 340 -21.44 -13.44 29.62
C ASN A 340 -20.07 -13.03 29.05
N PHE A 341 -18.97 -13.57 29.57
CA PHE A 341 -17.62 -13.28 29.06
C PHE A 341 -16.95 -14.50 28.40
N GLU A 342 -17.66 -15.63 28.25
CA GLU A 342 -17.07 -16.90 27.78
C GLU A 342 -16.64 -16.84 26.30
N ASN A 343 -17.23 -15.93 25.52
CA ASN A 343 -17.02 -15.69 24.09
C ASN A 343 -16.16 -14.45 23.80
N ASN A 344 -15.69 -13.74 24.83
CA ASN A 344 -14.91 -12.52 24.66
C ASN A 344 -13.45 -12.79 24.32
N THR A 345 -13.01 -14.04 24.38
CA THR A 345 -11.61 -14.42 24.17
C THR A 345 -11.49 -15.50 23.11
N GLN A 346 -10.56 -15.30 22.17
CA GLN A 346 -10.19 -16.30 21.17
C GLN A 346 -8.69 -16.30 20.95
N SER A 347 -8.11 -17.49 20.79
CA SER A 347 -6.69 -17.66 20.48
C SER A 347 -6.50 -18.36 19.15
N VAL A 348 -5.48 -17.94 18.39
CA VAL A 348 -5.01 -18.60 17.18
C VAL A 348 -3.49 -18.82 17.26
N ASN A 349 -3.02 -19.91 16.66
CA ASN A 349 -1.59 -20.17 16.47
C ASN A 349 -1.28 -19.99 15.00
N VAL A 350 -0.32 -19.13 14.69
CA VAL A 350 0.17 -18.92 13.32
C VAL A 350 1.65 -19.28 13.23
N ASN A 351 2.09 -19.65 12.03
CA ASN A 351 3.48 -19.97 11.75
C ASN A 351 4.00 -19.08 10.62
N PHE A 352 5.09 -18.37 10.91
CA PHE A 352 5.82 -17.56 9.94
C PHE A 352 6.95 -18.37 9.33
N GLU A 353 7.00 -18.39 8.01
CA GLU A 353 7.97 -19.13 7.23
C GLU A 353 9.01 -18.20 6.63
N TRP A 354 10.28 -18.57 6.76
CA TRP A 354 11.35 -17.81 6.15
C TRP A 354 11.26 -17.89 4.61
N VAL A 355 11.35 -16.74 3.96
CA VAL A 355 11.47 -16.62 2.51
C VAL A 355 12.73 -15.82 2.19
N PRO A 356 13.59 -16.29 1.28
CA PRO A 356 14.77 -15.54 0.84
C PRO A 356 14.45 -14.14 0.34
N ARG A 357 15.38 -13.23 0.62
CA ARG A 357 15.45 -11.93 -0.06
C ARG A 357 15.55 -12.14 -1.57
N ILE A 358 14.73 -11.41 -2.33
CA ILE A 358 14.83 -11.36 -3.80
C ILE A 358 15.69 -10.17 -4.24
N GLY A 359 16.35 -10.30 -5.40
CA GLY A 359 17.22 -9.26 -5.96
C GLY A 359 16.72 -8.75 -7.31
N LEU A 360 16.61 -7.43 -7.45
CA LEU A 360 16.15 -6.76 -8.67
C LEU A 360 17.19 -5.76 -9.20
N VAL A 361 17.50 -5.85 -10.49
CA VAL A 361 18.19 -4.78 -11.21
C VAL A 361 17.18 -4.14 -12.15
N LEU A 362 16.76 -2.92 -11.81
CA LEU A 362 15.67 -2.23 -12.47
C LEU A 362 16.22 -1.18 -13.43
N TYR A 363 15.80 -1.22 -14.68
CA TYR A 363 16.17 -0.25 -15.70
C TYR A 363 14.98 0.64 -16.06
N ALA A 364 15.15 1.95 -15.86
CA ALA A 364 14.36 2.95 -16.55
C ALA A 364 14.84 3.01 -18.00
N ILE A 365 13.97 2.63 -18.92
CA ILE A 365 14.27 2.61 -20.35
C ILE A 365 13.77 3.92 -20.95
N ASP A 366 14.71 4.78 -21.29
CA ASP A 366 14.48 5.99 -22.06
C ASP A 366 14.57 5.65 -23.55
N TYR A 367 13.91 6.43 -24.40
CA TYR A 367 13.97 6.23 -25.83
C TYR A 367 13.84 7.53 -26.63
N GLU A 368 14.50 7.60 -27.78
CA GLU A 368 14.41 8.74 -28.70
C GLU A 368 13.40 8.44 -29.80
N VAL A 369 12.40 9.32 -29.96
CA VAL A 369 11.34 9.19 -30.97
C VAL A 369 11.53 10.21 -32.08
N ASP A 370 11.46 9.76 -33.34
CA ASP A 370 11.33 10.66 -34.49
C ASP A 370 9.89 11.18 -34.55
N ASP A 371 9.70 12.47 -34.26
CA ASP A 371 8.39 13.13 -34.28
C ASP A 371 7.86 13.41 -35.71
N GLY A 372 8.58 12.94 -36.74
CA GLY A 372 8.27 13.17 -38.14
C GLY A 372 8.63 14.58 -38.62
N SER A 373 9.18 15.44 -37.75
CA SER A 373 9.72 16.77 -38.10
C SER A 373 11.22 16.74 -38.41
N GLY A 374 11.87 15.59 -38.24
CA GLY A 374 13.31 15.40 -38.41
C GLY A 374 14.12 15.76 -37.16
N SER A 375 13.46 15.93 -36.00
CA SER A 375 14.11 15.99 -34.68
C SER A 375 13.75 14.77 -33.85
N GLN A 376 14.75 14.24 -33.14
CA GLN A 376 14.57 13.19 -32.13
C GLN A 376 14.15 13.83 -30.79
N GLU A 377 13.05 13.37 -30.20
CA GLU A 377 12.63 13.75 -28.85
C GLU A 377 12.95 12.62 -27.87
N LEU A 378 13.71 12.93 -26.81
CA LEU A 378 14.01 11.97 -25.74
C LEU A 378 12.81 11.83 -24.80
N GLN A 379 12.31 10.62 -24.70
CA GLN A 379 11.28 10.21 -23.75
C GLN A 379 11.93 9.51 -22.56
N GLU A 380 11.75 10.07 -21.36
CA GLU A 380 12.38 9.57 -20.13
C GLU A 380 11.40 8.76 -19.28
N THR A 381 11.88 7.64 -18.75
CA THR A 381 11.17 6.87 -17.74
C THR A 381 11.58 7.35 -16.34
N SER A 382 10.61 7.80 -15.55
CA SER A 382 10.84 8.21 -14.15
C SER A 382 11.18 7.03 -13.25
N PHE A 383 12.17 7.20 -12.38
CA PHE A 383 12.48 6.23 -11.31
C PHE A 383 11.38 6.08 -10.26
N SER A 384 10.42 7.01 -10.19
CA SER A 384 9.26 6.85 -9.32
C SER A 384 8.44 5.63 -9.71
N HIS A 385 8.22 5.35 -11.00
CA HIS A 385 7.48 4.18 -11.45
C HIS A 385 8.13 2.85 -11.01
N LEU A 386 9.47 2.80 -11.01
CA LEU A 386 10.21 1.67 -10.48
C LEU A 386 10.01 1.51 -8.96
N ASP A 387 9.97 2.62 -8.21
CA ASP A 387 9.70 2.59 -6.77
C ASP A 387 8.26 2.16 -6.46
N HIS A 388 7.27 2.57 -7.26
CA HIS A 388 5.89 2.10 -7.16
C HIS A 388 5.82 0.58 -7.33
N MET A 389 6.49 0.03 -8.35
CA MET A 389 6.57 -1.43 -8.57
C MET A 389 7.20 -2.16 -7.38
N VAL A 390 8.32 -1.67 -6.84
CA VAL A 390 8.94 -2.28 -5.65
C VAL A 390 7.98 -2.22 -4.45
N SER A 391 7.33 -1.08 -4.23
CA SER A 391 6.35 -0.94 -3.15
C SER A 391 5.19 -1.92 -3.32
N TRP A 392 4.64 -2.08 -4.53
CA TRP A 392 3.56 -3.03 -4.79
C TRP A 392 4.00 -4.47 -4.48
N LEU A 393 5.19 -4.88 -4.91
CA LEU A 393 5.75 -6.19 -4.60
C LEU A 393 5.91 -6.40 -3.09
N GLU A 394 6.43 -5.41 -2.35
CA GLU A 394 6.59 -5.51 -0.90
C GLU A 394 5.25 -5.63 -0.16
N ARG A 395 4.16 -5.09 -0.71
CA ARG A 395 2.81 -5.21 -0.13
C ARG A 395 2.15 -6.53 -0.50
N ALA A 396 2.12 -6.89 -1.78
CA ALA A 396 1.37 -8.04 -2.27
C ALA A 396 2.15 -9.37 -2.26
N TYR A 397 3.43 -9.37 -2.63
CA TYR A 397 4.18 -10.63 -2.80
C TYR A 397 4.61 -11.25 -1.45
N PRO A 398 4.86 -12.57 -1.42
CA PRO A 398 5.30 -13.30 -0.24
C PRO A 398 6.79 -13.04 0.09
N VAL A 399 7.18 -11.77 0.26
CA VAL A 399 8.55 -11.33 0.54
C VAL A 399 8.55 -10.33 1.70
N SER A 400 9.55 -10.40 2.56
CA SER A 400 9.80 -9.44 3.63
C SER A 400 10.81 -8.36 3.25
N ASP A 401 11.71 -8.67 2.31
CA ASP A 401 12.77 -7.77 1.86
C ASP A 401 13.09 -8.00 0.38
N ILE A 402 13.29 -6.89 -0.34
CA ILE A 402 13.72 -6.82 -1.72
C ILE A 402 15.01 -5.99 -1.75
N TRP A 403 16.10 -6.61 -2.21
CA TRP A 403 17.25 -5.84 -2.66
C TRP A 403 16.96 -5.31 -4.06
N TYR A 404 17.14 -4.01 -4.29
CA TYR A 404 17.06 -3.49 -5.65
C TYR A 404 18.07 -2.38 -5.93
N THR A 405 18.47 -2.25 -7.19
CA THR A 405 19.17 -1.08 -7.69
C THR A 405 18.49 -0.58 -8.95
N ARG A 406 18.61 0.72 -9.23
CA ARG A 406 17.99 1.38 -10.39
C ARG A 406 19.09 1.85 -11.34
N ARG A 407 18.85 1.70 -12.63
CA ARG A 407 19.76 2.05 -13.73
C ARG A 407 18.97 2.70 -14.86
N ARG A 408 19.67 3.40 -15.75
CA ARG A 408 19.08 4.04 -16.92
C ARG A 408 19.71 3.50 -18.19
N LEU A 409 18.88 3.24 -19.20
CA LEU A 409 19.31 2.85 -20.55
C LEU A 409 18.53 3.67 -21.55
N THR A 410 19.19 4.08 -22.62
CA THR A 410 18.56 4.84 -23.70
C THR A 410 18.59 4.04 -25.00
N PHE A 411 17.44 3.87 -25.63
CA PHE A 411 17.30 3.27 -26.95
C PHE A 411 17.09 4.38 -27.99
N ALA A 412 17.99 4.46 -28.98
CA ALA A 412 17.88 5.44 -30.06
C ALA A 412 16.97 4.95 -31.20
N ASP A 413 16.55 5.89 -32.06
CA ASP A 413 15.85 5.64 -33.33
C ASP A 413 14.55 4.83 -33.21
N VAL A 414 13.75 5.09 -32.18
CA VAL A 414 12.44 4.46 -32.02
C VAL A 414 11.43 5.16 -32.93
N SER A 415 10.97 4.46 -33.96
CA SER A 415 9.90 4.93 -34.84
C SER A 415 8.51 4.52 -34.34
N VAL A 416 7.54 5.39 -34.66
CA VAL A 416 6.10 5.15 -34.53
C VAL A 416 5.47 5.30 -35.91
N GLU A 417 5.11 4.19 -36.56
CA GLU A 417 4.54 4.24 -37.92
C GLU A 417 3.25 3.43 -38.01
N GLY A 418 2.16 4.05 -38.46
CA GLY A 418 0.89 3.35 -38.72
C GLY A 418 0.26 2.65 -37.51
N GLY A 419 0.62 3.04 -36.29
CA GLY A 419 0.19 2.33 -35.10
C GLY A 419 1.11 1.15 -34.71
N ASP A 420 2.37 1.15 -35.14
CA ASP A 420 3.41 0.23 -34.66
C ASP A 420 4.55 0.96 -33.94
N PHE A 421 4.80 0.60 -32.68
CA PHE A 421 5.91 1.09 -31.86
C PHE A 421 7.10 0.15 -31.98
N SER A 422 8.20 0.62 -32.57
CA SER A 422 9.31 -0.25 -33.00
C SER A 422 10.08 -0.91 -31.85
N LEU A 423 10.13 -0.31 -30.65
CA LEU A 423 10.80 -0.90 -29.49
C LEU A 423 9.87 -1.92 -28.81
N LYS A 424 10.16 -3.23 -28.95
CA LYS A 424 9.38 -4.28 -28.27
C LYS A 424 10.10 -4.82 -27.05
N ALA A 425 9.35 -5.51 -26.20
CA ALA A 425 9.89 -6.13 -24.99
C ALA A 425 10.88 -7.27 -25.30
N LYS A 426 10.84 -7.88 -26.49
CA LYS A 426 11.82 -8.91 -26.89
C LYS A 426 13.21 -8.32 -27.09
N GLU A 427 13.32 -7.11 -27.66
CA GLU A 427 14.59 -6.41 -27.83
C GLU A 427 15.13 -5.96 -26.47
N VAL A 428 14.27 -5.40 -25.59
CA VAL A 428 14.64 -5.04 -24.21
C VAL A 428 15.09 -6.27 -23.41
N ASN A 429 14.32 -7.36 -23.42
CA ASN A 429 14.68 -8.60 -22.72
C ASN A 429 15.99 -9.20 -23.24
N SER A 430 16.23 -9.19 -24.56
CA SER A 430 17.50 -9.63 -25.15
C SER A 430 18.68 -8.82 -24.65
N PHE A 431 18.49 -7.50 -24.55
CA PHE A 431 19.49 -6.58 -24.02
C PHE A 431 19.75 -6.86 -22.53
N LEU A 432 18.71 -6.93 -21.70
CA LEU A 432 18.82 -7.22 -20.28
C LEU A 432 19.48 -8.58 -20.01
N LYS A 433 19.19 -9.59 -20.83
CA LYS A 433 19.81 -10.91 -20.72
C LYS A 433 21.32 -10.86 -20.98
N SER A 434 21.75 -10.06 -21.95
CA SER A 434 23.18 -9.86 -22.19
C SER A 434 23.89 -9.19 -21.00
N LEU A 435 23.27 -8.17 -20.40
CA LEU A 435 23.78 -7.49 -19.20
C LEU A 435 23.84 -8.44 -18.00
N GLN A 436 22.81 -9.27 -17.82
CA GLN A 436 22.76 -10.27 -16.76
C GLN A 436 23.92 -11.26 -16.89
N GLN A 437 24.18 -11.78 -18.10
CA GLN A 437 25.28 -12.71 -18.35
C GLN A 437 26.64 -12.07 -18.03
N GLU A 438 26.85 -10.81 -18.42
CA GLU A 438 28.08 -10.08 -18.10
C GLU A 438 28.25 -9.86 -16.60
N ALA A 439 27.20 -9.40 -15.90
CA ALA A 439 27.24 -9.18 -14.46
C ALA A 439 27.55 -10.48 -13.69
N ARG A 440 26.89 -11.58 -14.07
CA ARG A 440 27.14 -12.92 -13.52
C ARG A 440 28.56 -13.41 -13.79
N ASN A 441 29.11 -13.16 -14.99
CA ASN A 441 30.49 -13.51 -15.29
C ASN A 441 31.48 -12.74 -14.41
N ALA A 442 31.16 -11.48 -14.11
CA ALA A 442 31.97 -10.61 -13.26
C ALA A 442 31.78 -10.87 -11.75
N GLY A 443 30.77 -11.66 -11.35
CA GLY A 443 30.44 -11.87 -9.94
C GLY A 443 29.96 -10.59 -9.25
N ARG A 444 29.36 -9.65 -10.00
CA ARG A 444 29.23 -8.25 -9.59
C ARG A 444 28.34 -8.07 -8.37
N TRP A 445 27.22 -8.77 -8.33
CA TRP A 445 26.24 -8.64 -7.25
C TRP A 445 26.43 -9.70 -6.17
N SER A 446 27.57 -10.39 -6.17
CA SER A 446 27.90 -11.39 -5.16
C SER A 446 27.86 -10.76 -3.76
N GLY A 447 26.95 -11.26 -2.92
CA GLY A 447 26.74 -10.79 -1.54
C GLY A 447 25.57 -9.83 -1.34
N MET A 448 24.91 -9.34 -2.40
CA MET A 448 23.69 -8.52 -2.25
C MET A 448 22.43 -9.38 -2.04
N VAL A 449 22.42 -10.54 -2.68
CA VAL A 449 21.43 -11.62 -2.51
C VAL A 449 22.15 -12.97 -2.49
N GLY A 450 21.44 -14.04 -2.08
CA GLY A 450 22.01 -15.37 -1.89
C GLY A 450 22.85 -15.89 -3.07
N ASP A 451 22.24 -16.02 -4.25
CA ASP A 451 22.93 -16.42 -5.49
C ASP A 451 22.62 -15.41 -6.61
N GLU A 452 23.67 -14.93 -7.27
CA GLU A 452 23.56 -13.93 -8.35
C GLU A 452 22.73 -14.45 -9.54
N LYS A 453 22.67 -15.78 -9.74
CA LYS A 453 21.80 -16.39 -10.75
C LYS A 453 20.30 -16.16 -10.48
N ASP A 454 19.93 -15.78 -9.26
CA ASP A 454 18.54 -15.58 -8.85
C ASP A 454 18.12 -14.10 -8.88
N ILE A 455 19.03 -13.19 -9.24
CA ILE A 455 18.73 -11.78 -9.53
C ILE A 455 17.91 -11.68 -10.82
N ARG A 456 16.86 -10.87 -10.77
CA ARG A 456 15.99 -10.56 -11.91
C ARG A 456 16.28 -9.16 -12.44
N TYR A 457 16.26 -9.03 -13.76
CA TYR A 457 16.45 -7.78 -14.47
C TYR A 457 15.12 -7.37 -15.06
N TYR A 458 14.68 -6.14 -14.78
CA TYR A 458 13.42 -5.62 -15.29
C TYR A 458 13.63 -4.31 -16.05
N GLY A 459 13.10 -4.22 -17.27
CA GLY A 459 13.11 -3.01 -18.08
C GLY A 459 11.73 -2.35 -18.11
N MET A 460 11.61 -1.14 -17.58
CA MET A 460 10.37 -0.37 -17.58
C MET A 460 10.44 0.72 -18.64
N VAL A 461 9.45 0.76 -19.54
CA VAL A 461 9.36 1.77 -20.61
C VAL A 461 8.13 2.64 -20.36
N ALA A 462 8.34 3.94 -20.18
CA ALA A 462 7.25 4.90 -20.02
C ALA A 462 6.50 5.12 -21.33
N ASP A 463 5.20 5.25 -21.21
CA ASP A 463 4.28 5.64 -22.27
C ASP A 463 3.99 7.15 -22.15
N THR A 464 5.01 7.96 -22.40
CA THR A 464 4.96 9.42 -22.20
C THR A 464 4.01 10.16 -23.14
N ALA A 465 3.42 9.48 -24.14
CA ALA A 465 2.41 10.02 -25.05
C ALA A 465 0.98 9.50 -24.78
N GLY A 466 0.80 8.60 -23.81
CA GLY A 466 -0.47 7.94 -23.51
C GLY A 466 -0.86 6.91 -24.59
N CYS A 467 -1.13 5.68 -24.17
CA CYS A 467 -1.64 4.59 -25.02
C CYS A 467 -3.05 4.95 -25.60
N GLY A 468 -3.60 6.13 -25.28
CA GLY A 468 -4.80 6.73 -25.88
C GLY A 468 -4.55 7.41 -27.24
N GLY A 469 -3.62 6.89 -28.04
CA GLY A 469 -3.36 7.39 -29.40
C GLY A 469 -2.04 6.94 -30.05
N ILE A 470 -1.07 6.46 -29.26
CA ILE A 470 0.19 5.87 -29.75
C ILE A 470 0.28 4.40 -29.30
N PRO A 471 0.81 3.47 -30.11
CA PRO A 471 1.07 2.10 -29.68
C PRO A 471 2.18 2.10 -28.62
N CYS A 472 1.98 1.36 -27.55
CA CYS A 472 2.95 1.25 -26.46
C CYS A 472 3.59 -0.17 -26.44
N MET A 473 4.78 -0.28 -25.85
CA MET A 473 5.44 -1.58 -25.67
C MET A 473 4.59 -2.48 -24.77
N ARG A 474 4.30 -3.71 -25.20
CA ARG A 474 3.62 -4.72 -24.35
C ARG A 474 4.63 -5.48 -23.49
N GLY A 475 4.21 -5.88 -22.30
CA GLY A 475 5.05 -6.69 -21.42
C GLY A 475 5.32 -8.08 -21.98
N LYS A 476 6.52 -8.59 -21.70
CA LYS A 476 6.95 -9.96 -21.99
C LYS A 476 7.88 -10.45 -20.90
N ALA A 477 7.69 -11.70 -20.50
CA ALA A 477 8.59 -12.39 -19.58
C ALA A 477 8.66 -13.89 -19.89
N LYS A 478 9.81 -14.50 -19.57
CA LYS A 478 9.96 -15.96 -19.57
C LYS A 478 9.45 -16.54 -18.26
N ILE A 479 8.66 -17.62 -18.35
CA ILE A 479 8.21 -18.37 -17.17
C ILE A 479 9.41 -19.03 -16.48
N GLY A 480 9.64 -18.68 -15.22
CA GLY A 480 10.80 -19.13 -14.43
C GLY A 480 12.14 -18.56 -14.91
N GLY A 481 12.11 -17.53 -15.76
CA GLY A 481 13.29 -16.77 -16.18
C GLY A 481 13.67 -15.66 -15.22
N ASN A 482 14.61 -14.82 -15.67
CA ASN A 482 15.22 -13.76 -14.87
C ASN A 482 15.25 -12.40 -15.58
N VAL A 483 14.61 -12.31 -16.73
CA VAL A 483 14.46 -11.06 -17.47
C VAL A 483 12.98 -10.87 -17.78
N ALA A 484 12.55 -9.63 -17.66
CA ALA A 484 11.21 -9.18 -18.00
C ALA A 484 11.26 -7.71 -18.40
N ALA A 485 10.31 -7.28 -19.20
CA ALA A 485 10.14 -5.88 -19.55
C ALA A 485 8.66 -5.57 -19.71
N GLY A 486 8.27 -4.35 -19.40
CA GLY A 486 6.87 -3.93 -19.49
C GLY A 486 6.68 -2.41 -19.50
N PRO A 487 5.48 -1.96 -19.89
CA PRO A 487 5.13 -0.55 -19.95
C PRO A 487 4.89 0.06 -18.56
N THR A 488 4.92 1.39 -18.50
CA THR A 488 4.43 2.20 -17.37
C THR A 488 3.90 3.54 -17.87
N GLY A 489 3.20 4.28 -17.01
CA GLY A 489 2.72 5.63 -17.30
C GLY A 489 1.81 6.15 -16.20
N SER A 490 1.49 7.44 -16.27
CA SER A 490 0.63 8.14 -15.30
C SER A 490 -0.86 8.09 -15.64
N ALA A 491 -1.24 7.32 -16.67
CA ALA A 491 -2.63 7.11 -17.01
C ALA A 491 -3.35 6.38 -15.88
N ASN A 492 -4.50 6.90 -15.46
CA ASN A 492 -5.37 6.24 -14.49
C ASN A 492 -6.11 5.11 -15.22
N TRP A 493 -5.92 3.86 -14.79
CA TRP A 493 -6.54 2.69 -15.43
C TRP A 493 -7.97 2.45 -14.94
N GLY A 494 -8.73 3.51 -14.62
CA GLY A 494 -10.13 3.42 -14.17
C GLY A 494 -10.37 2.73 -12.81
N TRP A 495 -9.39 1.98 -12.31
CA TRP A 495 -9.36 1.34 -10.99
C TRP A 495 -8.02 1.55 -10.27
N ASP A 496 -6.97 1.93 -11.00
CA ASP A 496 -5.67 2.31 -10.46
C ASP A 496 -5.44 3.83 -10.66
N PHE A 497 -5.15 4.51 -9.56
CA PHE A 497 -5.16 5.98 -9.44
C PHE A 497 -3.93 6.53 -8.72
N ASP A 498 -2.94 5.69 -8.41
CA ASP A 498 -1.75 6.14 -7.67
C ASP A 498 -0.68 6.80 -8.56
N GLY A 499 -0.98 6.94 -9.85
CA GLY A 499 -0.15 7.61 -10.84
C GLY A 499 0.86 6.70 -11.52
N SER A 500 0.79 5.37 -11.34
CA SER A 500 1.72 4.46 -12.00
C SER A 500 1.17 3.03 -12.21
N PHE A 501 0.59 2.74 -13.38
CA PHE A 501 0.16 1.36 -13.69
C PHE A 501 1.31 0.35 -13.85
N GLY A 502 2.56 0.83 -13.98
CA GLY A 502 3.73 -0.03 -14.08
C GLY A 502 4.01 -0.87 -12.83
N ASP A 503 3.32 -0.61 -11.72
CA ASP A 503 3.52 -1.33 -10.47
C ASP A 503 2.91 -2.73 -10.47
N TRP A 504 1.60 -2.86 -10.72
CA TRP A 504 0.91 -4.14 -10.87
C TRP A 504 1.28 -4.81 -12.19
N TYR A 505 1.54 -4.04 -13.26
CA TYR A 505 1.98 -4.61 -14.55
C TYR A 505 3.36 -5.23 -14.43
N GLY A 506 4.31 -4.53 -13.80
CA GLY A 506 5.64 -5.09 -13.53
C GLY A 506 5.58 -6.29 -12.60
N ALA A 507 4.67 -6.29 -11.63
CA ALA A 507 4.42 -7.46 -10.81
C ALA A 507 3.83 -8.63 -11.60
N HIS A 508 2.96 -8.42 -12.59
CA HIS A 508 2.47 -9.47 -13.48
C HIS A 508 3.64 -10.17 -14.20
N GLU A 509 4.51 -9.37 -14.84
CA GLU A 509 5.65 -9.88 -15.61
C GLU A 509 6.68 -10.59 -14.71
N LEU A 510 6.94 -10.06 -13.50
CA LEU A 510 7.77 -10.74 -12.51
C LEU A 510 7.11 -12.02 -12.00
N GLY A 511 5.78 -12.08 -11.93
CA GLY A 511 5.02 -13.30 -11.66
C GLY A 511 5.40 -14.43 -12.60
N HIS A 512 5.55 -14.16 -13.90
CA HIS A 512 6.09 -15.13 -14.85
C HIS A 512 7.51 -15.57 -14.47
N ASN A 513 8.42 -14.64 -14.16
CA ASN A 513 9.77 -14.98 -13.68
C ASN A 513 9.75 -15.82 -12.37
N PHE A 514 8.68 -15.78 -11.58
CA PHE A 514 8.44 -16.65 -10.42
C PHE A 514 7.62 -17.91 -10.76
N GLY A 515 7.56 -18.30 -12.03
CA GLY A 515 6.96 -19.55 -12.49
C GLY A 515 5.44 -19.52 -12.65
N ARG A 516 4.81 -18.34 -12.52
CA ARG A 516 3.37 -18.18 -12.70
C ARG A 516 3.03 -18.13 -14.19
N ARG A 517 1.83 -18.58 -14.52
CA ARG A 517 1.26 -18.52 -15.87
C ARG A 517 0.01 -17.66 -15.78
N HIS A 518 -0.47 -17.18 -16.93
CA HIS A 518 -1.75 -16.49 -17.00
C HIS A 518 -2.86 -17.34 -16.35
N ALA A 519 -3.75 -16.66 -15.64
CA ALA A 519 -5.09 -17.15 -15.36
C ALA A 519 -5.98 -16.70 -16.53
N GLU A 520 -6.51 -17.64 -17.32
CA GLU A 520 -7.13 -17.40 -18.64
C GLU A 520 -8.47 -16.65 -18.58
N PHE A 521 -8.44 -15.38 -18.16
CA PHE A 521 -9.59 -14.51 -18.01
C PHE A 521 -9.27 -13.10 -18.50
N CYS A 522 -10.29 -12.38 -18.99
CA CYS A 522 -10.18 -11.00 -19.48
C CYS A 522 -9.11 -10.83 -20.57
N GLY A 523 -9.00 -11.82 -21.46
CA GLY A 523 -8.05 -11.81 -22.56
C GLY A 523 -6.81 -12.65 -22.36
N ALA A 524 -6.44 -12.98 -21.11
CA ALA A 524 -5.28 -13.81 -20.86
C ALA A 524 -5.40 -15.18 -21.58
N LYS A 525 -4.35 -15.58 -22.29
CA LYS A 525 -4.28 -16.82 -23.08
C LYS A 525 -3.11 -17.68 -22.66
N LYS A 526 -3.11 -18.96 -23.05
CA LYS A 526 -2.02 -19.94 -22.83
C LYS A 526 -1.64 -20.11 -21.35
N GLY A 527 -2.63 -19.93 -20.49
CA GLY A 527 -2.52 -20.14 -19.07
C GLY A 527 -2.53 -21.61 -18.69
N ARG A 528 -2.72 -21.86 -17.39
CA ARG A 528 -3.07 -23.18 -16.86
C ARG A 528 -4.39 -23.08 -16.13
N SER A 529 -4.92 -24.24 -15.71
CA SER A 529 -6.06 -24.29 -14.80
C SER A 529 -5.78 -23.39 -13.59
N PHE A 530 -6.55 -22.31 -13.49
CA PHE A 530 -6.63 -21.45 -12.33
C PHE A 530 -7.78 -21.94 -11.44
N PRO A 531 -7.58 -22.07 -10.12
CA PRO A 531 -8.54 -22.79 -9.27
C PRO A 531 -9.80 -22.00 -8.95
N HIS A 532 -9.79 -20.67 -9.08
CA HIS A 532 -10.96 -19.86 -8.73
C HIS A 532 -11.75 -19.44 -9.95
N ASP A 533 -13.06 -19.43 -9.80
CA ASP A 533 -13.98 -19.00 -10.85
C ASP A 533 -13.67 -17.56 -11.27
N PHE A 534 -13.72 -17.29 -12.57
CA PHE A 534 -13.55 -15.95 -13.18
C PHE A 534 -12.23 -15.24 -12.87
N GLY A 535 -11.19 -15.98 -12.47
CA GLY A 535 -9.89 -15.39 -12.16
C GLY A 535 -9.89 -14.58 -10.86
N LEU A 536 -10.86 -14.79 -9.98
CA LEU A 536 -10.99 -14.03 -8.73
C LEU A 536 -9.91 -14.39 -7.70
N ILE A 537 -9.64 -13.48 -6.77
CA ILE A 537 -8.69 -13.73 -5.67
C ILE A 537 -9.20 -14.77 -4.66
N SER A 538 -10.51 -15.04 -4.65
CA SER A 538 -11.16 -15.91 -3.68
C SER A 538 -11.90 -17.08 -4.34
N PRO A 539 -11.82 -18.30 -3.77
CA PRO A 539 -12.59 -19.45 -4.23
C PRO A 539 -14.06 -19.39 -3.83
N THR A 540 -14.41 -18.61 -2.81
CA THR A 540 -15.77 -18.48 -2.27
C THR A 540 -16.17 -17.01 -2.11
N ARG A 541 -17.48 -16.73 -1.96
CA ARG A 541 -18.02 -15.36 -1.91
C ARG A 541 -18.40 -14.89 -0.50
N SER A 542 -18.40 -15.81 0.47
CA SER A 542 -18.82 -15.57 1.85
C SER A 542 -18.34 -16.69 2.77
N GLY A 543 -18.42 -16.45 4.08
CA GLY A 543 -17.98 -17.40 5.11
C GLY A 543 -16.46 -17.36 5.32
N ASP A 544 -15.98 -18.32 6.11
CA ASP A 544 -14.61 -18.29 6.64
C ASP A 544 -13.55 -18.61 5.57
N ASP A 545 -13.93 -19.32 4.50
CA ASP A 545 -13.07 -19.65 3.35
C ASP A 545 -13.05 -18.54 2.28
N ALA A 546 -13.71 -17.40 2.51
CA ALA A 546 -13.65 -16.28 1.59
C ALA A 546 -12.33 -15.53 1.79
N ILE A 547 -11.57 -15.35 0.73
CA ILE A 547 -10.30 -14.63 0.74
C ILE A 547 -10.56 -13.15 0.48
N PHE A 548 -9.96 -12.30 1.31
CA PHE A 548 -9.95 -10.87 1.14
C PHE A 548 -8.50 -10.41 0.98
N GLY A 549 -8.29 -9.49 0.04
CA GLY A 549 -7.05 -8.74 -0.01
C GLY A 549 -7.02 -7.69 1.10
N PHE A 550 -5.83 -7.39 1.57
CA PHE A 550 -5.60 -6.36 2.57
C PHE A 550 -4.37 -5.58 2.11
N ASP A 551 -4.57 -4.42 1.49
CA ASP A 551 -3.43 -3.56 1.17
C ASP A 551 -2.85 -3.06 2.49
N LEU A 552 -1.57 -3.34 2.71
CA LEU A 552 -0.84 -2.97 3.93
C LEU A 552 -0.64 -1.45 4.04
N ALA A 553 -1.21 -0.68 3.10
CA ALA A 553 -1.06 0.73 2.80
C ALA A 553 0.40 1.09 2.46
N PRO A 554 0.71 1.60 1.25
CA PRO A 554 2.00 2.21 1.03
C PRO A 554 2.02 3.54 1.77
N GLU A 555 2.73 3.63 2.90
CA GLU A 555 3.04 4.96 3.42
C GLU A 555 4.02 5.70 2.45
N SER A 556 4.66 4.98 1.51
CA SER A 556 5.94 5.37 0.86
C SER A 556 5.92 5.82 -0.60
N VAL A 557 4.77 6.04 -1.26
CA VAL A 557 4.79 6.49 -2.67
C VAL A 557 3.71 7.54 -3.01
N GLY A 558 3.97 8.79 -2.62
CA GLY A 558 3.53 9.99 -3.36
C GLY A 558 2.07 10.42 -3.27
N SER A 559 1.14 9.64 -2.73
CA SER A 559 -0.20 10.13 -2.39
C SER A 559 -0.37 10.21 -0.86
N SER A 560 -0.65 11.40 -0.37
CA SER A 560 -0.68 11.74 1.06
C SER A 560 -1.91 11.20 1.81
N SER A 561 -2.52 10.08 1.41
CA SER A 561 -3.75 9.59 2.05
C SER A 561 -4.21 8.18 1.67
N ARG A 562 -3.34 7.24 1.22
CA ARG A 562 -3.83 5.88 0.97
C ARG A 562 -4.10 5.18 2.31
N GLU A 563 -5.37 5.16 2.71
CA GLU A 563 -5.88 4.44 3.88
C GLU A 563 -5.81 2.91 3.64
N PHE A 564 -5.87 2.11 4.71
CA PHE A 564 -5.94 0.66 4.59
C PHE A 564 -7.15 0.24 3.78
N GLU A 565 -6.94 -0.45 2.66
CA GLU A 565 -8.02 -0.92 1.82
C GLU A 565 -8.21 -2.44 1.97
N VAL A 566 -9.46 -2.85 2.19
CA VAL A 566 -9.83 -4.27 2.29
C VAL A 566 -10.52 -4.71 1.00
N TYR A 567 -9.76 -5.35 0.12
CA TYR A 567 -10.26 -5.85 -1.16
C TYR A 567 -11.18 -7.07 -0.97
N ARG A 568 -12.43 -6.92 -1.39
CA ARG A 568 -13.42 -8.01 -1.36
C ARG A 568 -13.05 -9.15 -2.31
N TRP A 569 -13.66 -10.31 -2.09
CA TRP A 569 -13.52 -11.53 -2.89
C TRP A 569 -13.65 -11.38 -4.42
N ALA A 570 -14.28 -10.30 -4.91
CA ALA A 570 -14.58 -10.07 -6.32
C ALA A 570 -13.44 -9.40 -7.13
N TRP A 571 -12.32 -9.08 -6.47
CA TRP A 571 -11.08 -8.67 -7.13
C TRP A 571 -10.47 -9.83 -7.93
N ALA A 572 -9.72 -9.52 -8.98
CA ALA A 572 -9.09 -10.50 -9.85
C ALA A 572 -7.64 -10.77 -9.45
N ASP A 573 -7.12 -11.97 -9.75
CA ASP A 573 -5.71 -12.28 -9.57
C ASP A 573 -4.84 -11.46 -10.52
N VAL A 574 -3.67 -11.03 -10.04
CA VAL A 574 -2.68 -10.29 -10.82
C VAL A 574 -2.24 -11.01 -12.09
N MET A 575 -2.31 -12.35 -12.17
CA MET A 575 -2.00 -13.09 -13.40
C MET A 575 -3.15 -13.14 -14.41
N THR A 576 -4.25 -12.41 -14.17
CA THR A 576 -5.30 -12.12 -15.16
C THR A 576 -4.98 -10.81 -15.88
N TYR A 577 -5.87 -10.40 -16.79
CA TYR A 577 -5.90 -9.04 -17.33
C TYR A 577 -7.23 -8.34 -17.05
N CYS A 578 -7.91 -8.78 -15.98
CA CYS A 578 -9.13 -8.12 -15.52
C CYS A 578 -8.76 -6.85 -14.76
N ASP A 579 -9.69 -5.90 -14.64
CA ASP A 579 -9.49 -4.76 -13.74
C ASP A 579 -9.62 -5.17 -12.26
N ASN A 580 -9.13 -4.32 -11.36
CA ASN A 580 -9.12 -4.54 -9.91
C ASN A 580 -8.30 -5.77 -9.53
N GLN A 581 -7.01 -5.71 -9.84
CA GLN A 581 -6.09 -6.83 -9.64
C GLN A 581 -5.44 -6.79 -8.26
N TRP A 582 -5.38 -7.96 -7.62
CA TRP A 582 -4.62 -8.19 -6.41
C TRP A 582 -4.07 -9.63 -6.39
N ILE A 583 -3.30 -9.99 -5.37
CA ILE A 583 -2.72 -11.32 -5.25
C ILE A 583 -3.74 -12.33 -4.68
N SER A 584 -4.02 -13.42 -5.40
CA SER A 584 -4.74 -14.58 -4.84
C SER A 584 -3.82 -15.44 -3.96
N ASP A 585 -4.38 -16.26 -3.08
CA ASP A 585 -3.62 -17.30 -2.37
C ASP A 585 -2.89 -18.25 -3.33
N PHE A 586 -3.51 -18.64 -4.45
CA PHE A 586 -2.93 -19.53 -5.45
C PHE A 586 -1.66 -18.94 -6.07
N THR A 587 -1.67 -17.65 -6.39
CA THR A 587 -0.49 -16.97 -6.92
C THR A 587 0.52 -16.67 -5.81
N TYR A 588 0.06 -16.25 -4.62
CA TYR A 588 0.91 -16.03 -3.44
C TYR A 588 1.71 -17.29 -3.07
N HIS A 589 1.06 -18.45 -2.86
CA HIS A 589 1.75 -19.71 -2.55
C HIS A 589 2.66 -20.16 -3.69
N GLY A 590 2.24 -19.94 -4.95
CA GLY A 590 3.04 -20.28 -6.11
C GLY A 590 4.36 -19.52 -6.19
N VAL A 591 4.32 -18.20 -5.94
CA VAL A 591 5.51 -17.36 -5.86
C VAL A 591 6.36 -17.74 -4.65
N MET A 592 5.75 -17.94 -3.48
CA MET A 592 6.43 -18.33 -2.24
C MET A 592 7.20 -19.65 -2.42
N ASP A 593 6.54 -20.67 -2.96
CA ASP A 593 7.13 -21.97 -3.27
C ASP A 593 8.29 -21.83 -4.24
N PHE A 594 8.17 -20.99 -5.27
CA PHE A 594 9.24 -20.78 -6.24
C PHE A 594 10.49 -20.21 -5.56
N ILE A 595 10.32 -19.19 -4.71
CA ILE A 595 11.43 -18.53 -4.02
C ILE A 595 12.07 -19.50 -2.99
N GLN A 596 11.26 -20.23 -2.21
CA GLN A 596 11.76 -21.16 -1.18
C GLN A 596 12.42 -22.43 -1.76
N ARG A 597 11.96 -22.97 -2.89
CA ARG A 597 12.58 -24.15 -3.52
C ARG A 597 14.02 -23.92 -3.97
N LYS A 598 14.42 -22.67 -4.14
CA LYS A 598 15.79 -22.29 -4.50
C LYS A 598 16.75 -22.29 -3.28
N VAL A 599 16.26 -22.68 -2.10
CA VAL A 599 16.98 -22.69 -0.81
C VAL A 599 17.23 -24.11 -0.27
N GLU A 600 17.41 -25.10 -1.14
CA GLU A 600 18.21 -26.23 -0.69
C GLU A 600 19.56 -25.67 -0.23
N PRO A 601 20.07 -26.03 0.97
CA PRO A 601 21.35 -25.53 1.42
C PRO A 601 22.37 -26.01 0.41
N SER A 602 22.84 -25.08 -0.43
CA SER A 602 24.14 -25.15 -1.07
C SER A 602 25.13 -25.25 0.07
N GLY A 603 25.34 -26.45 0.60
CA GLY A 603 26.32 -26.72 1.62
C GLY A 603 27.63 -26.23 1.07
N THR A 604 28.11 -25.08 1.55
CA THR A 604 29.40 -24.48 1.18
C THR A 604 29.82 -24.85 -0.24
N ALA A 605 29.08 -24.39 -1.24
CA ALA A 605 29.65 -24.32 -2.58
C ALA A 605 30.70 -23.21 -2.51
N THR A 606 31.87 -23.55 -1.98
CA THR A 606 33.07 -22.77 -2.14
C THR A 606 33.17 -22.43 -3.63
N ARG A 607 33.46 -21.16 -3.93
CA ARG A 607 33.89 -20.63 -5.24
C ARG A 607 34.77 -21.59 -6.08
N ALA A 608 35.42 -22.55 -5.42
CA ALA A 608 36.17 -23.67 -5.98
C ALA A 608 35.37 -24.72 -6.81
N GLU A 609 34.04 -24.87 -6.71
CA GLU A 609 33.31 -25.89 -7.51
C GLU A 609 32.98 -25.45 -8.94
N VAL A 610 32.97 -24.15 -9.24
CA VAL A 610 32.87 -23.63 -10.62
C VAL A 610 34.27 -23.42 -11.24
N GLU A 611 35.32 -23.34 -10.43
CA GLU A 611 36.65 -22.89 -10.85
C GLU A 611 37.58 -23.95 -11.48
N SER A 612 37.19 -25.23 -11.68
CA SER A 612 38.22 -26.25 -12.05
C SER A 612 38.19 -26.92 -13.42
N THR A 613 37.22 -26.71 -14.33
CA THR A 613 37.38 -27.13 -15.74
C THR A 613 36.44 -26.38 -16.72
N GLY A 614 36.86 -25.27 -17.35
CA GLY A 614 36.18 -24.78 -18.57
C GLY A 614 36.03 -23.27 -18.84
N VAL A 615 36.72 -22.36 -18.12
CA VAL A 615 36.82 -20.95 -18.54
C VAL A 615 37.57 -20.86 -19.87
N THR A 616 37.01 -20.11 -20.81
CA THR A 616 37.54 -19.88 -22.15
C THR A 616 36.94 -18.59 -22.70
N ASP A 617 37.53 -18.05 -23.76
CA ASP A 617 36.87 -17.01 -24.53
C ASP A 617 35.53 -17.54 -25.07
N ARG A 618 34.46 -16.78 -24.87
CA ARG A 618 33.12 -17.13 -25.32
C ARG A 618 32.52 -16.02 -26.14
N LEU A 619 31.88 -16.39 -27.23
CA LEU A 619 31.08 -15.48 -28.04
C LEU A 619 29.69 -15.38 -27.40
N GLN A 620 29.30 -14.16 -27.02
CA GLN A 620 27.97 -13.87 -26.53
C GLN A 620 27.02 -13.68 -27.71
N VAL A 621 26.02 -14.56 -27.80
CA VAL A 621 25.01 -14.56 -28.87
C VAL A 621 23.65 -14.39 -28.21
N ASN A 622 23.14 -13.16 -28.22
CA ASN A 622 21.81 -12.82 -27.72
C ASN A 622 20.95 -12.23 -28.84
N GLY A 623 19.64 -12.45 -28.76
CA GLY A 623 18.71 -11.95 -29.75
C GLY A 623 17.35 -12.61 -29.63
N SER A 624 16.50 -12.44 -30.63
CA SER A 624 15.20 -13.09 -30.70
C SER A 624 14.94 -13.70 -32.06
N ILE A 625 14.22 -14.81 -32.09
CA ILE A 625 13.69 -15.46 -33.28
C ILE A 625 12.16 -15.31 -33.24
N ASP A 626 11.58 -14.81 -34.34
CA ASP A 626 10.15 -14.93 -34.59
C ASP A 626 9.86 -16.37 -35.03
N PRO A 627 9.07 -17.15 -34.27
CA PRO A 627 8.83 -18.56 -34.58
C PRO A 627 7.99 -18.77 -35.84
N ASP A 628 7.22 -17.77 -36.27
CA ASP A 628 6.31 -17.87 -37.42
C ASP A 628 7.03 -17.50 -38.74
N THR A 629 7.86 -16.46 -38.73
CA THR A 629 8.62 -16.02 -39.93
C THR A 629 10.03 -16.63 -39.98
N GLY A 630 10.60 -16.97 -38.83
CA GLY A 630 12.00 -17.29 -38.64
C GLY A 630 12.94 -16.09 -38.77
N ASP A 631 12.42 -14.86 -38.71
CA ASP A 631 13.24 -13.66 -38.68
C ASP A 631 14.03 -13.62 -37.37
N VAL A 632 15.31 -13.33 -37.48
CA VAL A 632 16.23 -13.27 -36.34
C VAL A 632 16.76 -11.86 -36.19
N GLN A 633 16.63 -11.31 -34.99
CA GLN A 633 17.26 -10.06 -34.60
C GLN A 633 18.33 -10.35 -33.56
N LEU A 634 19.60 -10.21 -33.95
CA LEU A 634 20.74 -10.39 -33.06
C LEU A 634 21.17 -9.06 -32.45
N GLN A 635 21.51 -9.10 -31.17
CA GLN A 635 22.33 -8.07 -30.55
C GLN A 635 23.75 -8.12 -31.14
N PRO A 636 24.52 -7.02 -31.15
CA PRO A 636 25.93 -7.08 -31.51
C PRO A 636 26.66 -8.15 -30.67
N LEU A 637 27.42 -9.01 -31.35
CA LEU A 637 28.16 -10.09 -30.72
C LEU A 637 29.43 -9.54 -30.08
N PHE A 638 29.76 -10.02 -28.90
CA PHE A 638 31.03 -9.69 -28.22
C PHE A 638 31.72 -10.97 -27.76
N VAL A 639 33.05 -11.01 -27.86
CA VAL A 639 33.86 -12.04 -27.20
C VAL A 639 34.04 -11.62 -25.74
N LEU A 640 33.50 -12.42 -24.84
CA LEU A 640 33.76 -12.34 -23.41
C LEU A 640 35.00 -13.18 -23.10
N ARG A 641 36.06 -12.50 -22.64
CA ARG A 641 37.32 -13.15 -22.28
C ARG A 641 37.18 -13.93 -20.98
N ASP A 642 37.84 -15.08 -20.91
CA ASP A 642 37.91 -15.94 -19.71
C ASP A 642 36.54 -16.23 -19.07
N ALA A 643 35.51 -16.41 -19.90
CA ALA A 643 34.13 -16.53 -19.45
C ALA A 643 33.76 -17.97 -19.06
N GLY A 644 33.02 -18.10 -17.96
CA GLY A 644 32.47 -19.38 -17.51
C GLY A 644 31.28 -19.86 -18.34
N ASP A 645 30.90 -21.12 -18.18
CA ASP A 645 29.63 -21.66 -18.69
C ASP A 645 28.50 -21.32 -17.71
N LEU A 646 28.00 -20.08 -17.74
CA LEU A 646 27.09 -19.56 -16.71
C LEU A 646 25.71 -20.23 -16.69
N GLU A 647 25.24 -20.62 -17.88
CA GLU A 647 23.97 -21.34 -18.08
C GLU A 647 24.26 -22.47 -19.07
N PRO A 648 24.36 -23.72 -18.61
CA PRO A 648 24.60 -24.84 -19.51
C PRO A 648 23.53 -24.90 -20.59
N ARG A 649 23.96 -24.85 -21.84
CA ARG A 649 23.07 -24.84 -23.00
C ARG A 649 22.23 -26.12 -23.04
N THR A 650 20.94 -25.98 -23.34
CA THR A 650 20.06 -27.12 -23.59
C THR A 650 19.99 -27.38 -25.09
N PRO A 651 20.56 -28.47 -25.63
CA PRO A 651 20.52 -28.76 -27.07
C PRO A 651 19.08 -28.85 -27.59
N GLY A 652 18.82 -28.26 -28.76
CA GLY A 652 17.49 -28.18 -29.38
C GLY A 652 17.58 -28.14 -30.91
N ASP A 653 16.51 -27.66 -31.55
CA ASP A 653 16.34 -27.65 -33.01
C ASP A 653 17.07 -26.49 -33.72
N TYR A 654 17.64 -25.56 -32.95
CA TYR A 654 18.40 -24.42 -33.46
C TYR A 654 19.89 -24.60 -33.19
N GLU A 655 20.73 -24.07 -34.07
CA GLU A 655 22.17 -24.24 -33.98
C GLU A 655 22.92 -22.92 -34.23
N ILE A 656 23.97 -22.67 -33.44
CA ILE A 656 24.95 -21.61 -33.67
C ILE A 656 26.16 -22.24 -34.37
N VAL A 657 26.47 -21.80 -35.58
CA VAL A 657 27.56 -22.34 -36.39
C VAL A 657 28.63 -21.27 -36.61
N LEU A 658 29.86 -21.59 -36.20
CA LEU A 658 31.04 -20.75 -36.43
C LEU A 658 31.76 -21.27 -37.66
N ARG A 659 32.08 -20.38 -38.60
CA ARG A 659 32.76 -20.74 -39.85
C ARG A 659 33.95 -19.82 -40.12
N ASP A 660 34.92 -20.36 -40.84
CA ASP A 660 36.09 -19.61 -41.29
C ASP A 660 35.80 -18.81 -42.58
N GLN A 661 36.81 -18.07 -43.05
CA GLN A 661 36.75 -17.28 -44.30
C GLN A 661 36.46 -18.11 -45.57
N ASN A 662 36.73 -19.43 -45.54
CA ASN A 662 36.47 -20.35 -46.64
C ASN A 662 35.10 -21.02 -46.53
N SER A 663 34.29 -20.62 -45.55
CA SER A 663 33.01 -21.25 -45.17
C SER A 663 33.13 -22.67 -44.60
N GLU A 664 34.32 -23.09 -44.17
CA GLU A 664 34.50 -24.34 -43.43
C GLU A 664 33.95 -24.18 -42.00
N GLU A 665 33.28 -25.22 -41.50
CA GLU A 665 32.73 -25.24 -40.15
C GLU A 665 33.84 -25.44 -39.12
N LEU A 666 33.96 -24.47 -38.20
CA LEU A 666 34.89 -24.50 -37.08
C LEU A 666 34.25 -25.13 -35.84
N ALA A 667 32.99 -24.77 -35.57
CA ALA A 667 32.23 -25.31 -34.45
C ALA A 667 30.71 -25.19 -34.69
N ARG A 668 29.96 -26.05 -34.02
CA ARG A 668 28.49 -26.08 -34.04
C ARG A 668 27.95 -26.32 -32.64
N TYR A 669 26.97 -25.52 -32.25
CA TYR A 669 26.37 -25.56 -30.92
C TYR A 669 24.84 -25.59 -31.04
N ALA A 670 24.25 -26.76 -30.80
CA ALA A 670 22.80 -26.89 -30.71
C ALA A 670 22.27 -26.25 -29.42
N PHE A 671 21.13 -25.56 -29.52
CA PHE A 671 20.49 -24.87 -28.40
C PHE A 671 18.96 -24.84 -28.54
N THR A 672 18.29 -24.58 -27.42
CA THR A 672 16.84 -24.38 -27.31
C THR A 672 16.59 -22.94 -26.88
N PRO A 673 16.01 -22.11 -27.76
CA PRO A 673 15.64 -20.74 -27.40
C PRO A 673 14.66 -20.71 -26.22
N GLU A 674 14.66 -19.61 -25.49
CA GLU A 674 13.73 -19.41 -24.38
C GLU A 674 12.42 -18.82 -24.90
N GLU A 675 11.31 -19.54 -24.74
CA GLU A 675 9.99 -19.04 -25.11
C GLU A 675 9.55 -17.91 -24.17
N MET A 676 9.22 -16.76 -24.76
CA MET A 676 8.58 -15.63 -24.11
C MET A 676 7.21 -15.41 -24.73
N SER A 677 6.20 -15.19 -23.88
CA SER A 677 4.86 -14.83 -24.31
C SER A 677 4.58 -13.40 -23.83
N SER A 678 3.90 -12.63 -24.67
CA SER A 678 3.34 -11.35 -24.26
C SER A 678 2.03 -11.55 -23.51
N GLY A 679 1.63 -10.51 -22.78
CA GLY A 679 0.25 -10.34 -22.42
C GLY A 679 -0.71 -10.31 -23.62
N PRO A 680 -2.02 -10.31 -23.36
CA PRO A 680 -3.03 -10.38 -24.37
C PRO A 680 -3.04 -9.13 -25.22
N THR A 681 -3.47 -9.36 -26.45
CA THR A 681 -3.70 -8.36 -27.48
C THR A 681 -4.93 -7.54 -27.13
N GLU A 682 -4.94 -6.24 -27.42
CA GLU A 682 -6.20 -5.50 -27.37
C GLU A 682 -7.24 -6.14 -28.30
N PRO A 683 -8.49 -6.29 -27.84
CA PRO A 683 -9.52 -6.87 -28.67
C PRO A 683 -9.79 -5.92 -29.85
N GLY A 684 -10.14 -6.44 -31.02
CA GLY A 684 -10.46 -5.60 -32.19
C GLY A 684 -9.27 -5.04 -32.97
N THR A 685 -8.07 -4.98 -32.39
CA THR A 685 -6.87 -4.46 -33.06
C THR A 685 -6.23 -5.44 -34.07
N GLY A 686 -6.71 -6.69 -34.13
CA GLY A 686 -6.20 -7.70 -35.07
C GLY A 686 -4.78 -8.20 -34.75
N PHE A 687 -4.19 -7.78 -33.63
CA PHE A 687 -2.90 -8.29 -33.19
C PHE A 687 -3.02 -9.76 -32.77
N THR A 688 -2.06 -10.57 -33.19
CA THR A 688 -1.85 -11.95 -32.72
C THR A 688 -0.87 -11.94 -31.56
N GLU A 689 -1.05 -12.83 -30.59
CA GLU A 689 -0.12 -12.99 -29.47
C GLU A 689 1.30 -13.26 -30.01
N ASP A 690 2.22 -12.33 -29.76
CA ASP A 690 3.60 -12.39 -30.27
C ASP A 690 4.43 -13.28 -29.34
N VAL A 691 4.52 -14.57 -29.70
CA VAL A 691 5.50 -15.46 -29.09
C VAL A 691 6.86 -15.14 -29.69
N SER A 692 7.86 -14.90 -28.84
CA SER A 692 9.24 -14.73 -29.29
C SER A 692 10.14 -15.76 -28.64
N LEU A 693 11.08 -16.28 -29.41
CA LEU A 693 12.08 -17.23 -28.96
C LEU A 693 13.38 -16.49 -28.67
N LEU A 694 13.74 -16.31 -27.41
CA LEU A 694 14.96 -15.60 -26.99
C LEU A 694 16.19 -16.48 -27.19
N ILE A 695 17.19 -15.98 -27.90
CA ILE A 695 18.54 -16.54 -27.97
C ILE A 695 19.34 -16.00 -26.78
N SER A 696 19.92 -16.90 -25.99
CA SER A 696 20.67 -16.53 -24.79
C SER A 696 21.92 -17.39 -24.57
N GLU A 697 22.83 -17.37 -25.52
CA GLU A 697 23.91 -18.36 -25.59
C GLU A 697 25.30 -17.73 -25.35
N LEU A 698 26.10 -18.39 -24.50
CA LEU A 698 27.54 -18.11 -24.33
C LEU A 698 28.35 -19.27 -24.90
N VAL A 699 28.70 -19.19 -26.17
CA VAL A 699 29.34 -20.31 -26.87
C VAL A 699 30.86 -20.21 -26.85
N PRO A 700 31.63 -21.30 -26.69
CA PRO A 700 33.09 -21.23 -26.82
C PRO A 700 33.49 -20.60 -28.15
N TYR A 701 34.27 -19.54 -28.08
CA TYR A 701 34.77 -18.83 -29.26
C TYR A 701 35.90 -19.65 -29.90
N VAL A 702 35.91 -19.73 -31.23
CA VAL A 702 36.98 -20.39 -32.00
C VAL A 702 37.72 -19.35 -32.82
N GLU A 703 39.02 -19.24 -32.59
CA GLU A 703 39.89 -18.32 -33.33
C GLU A 703 39.81 -18.59 -34.85
N GLY A 704 39.73 -17.53 -35.65
CA GLY A 704 39.55 -17.61 -37.10
C GLY A 704 38.10 -17.66 -37.57
N THR A 705 37.12 -17.52 -36.68
CA THR A 705 35.70 -17.36 -37.04
C THR A 705 35.51 -16.06 -37.82
N ALA A 706 35.16 -16.15 -39.10
CA ALA A 706 34.83 -15.01 -39.97
C ALA A 706 33.32 -14.90 -40.26
N ARG A 707 32.55 -15.95 -39.93
CA ARG A 707 31.10 -15.98 -40.11
C ARG A 707 30.41 -16.74 -38.98
N VAL A 708 29.33 -16.16 -38.46
CA VAL A 708 28.44 -16.79 -37.47
C VAL A 708 27.07 -16.95 -38.09
N GLU A 709 26.52 -18.16 -38.03
CA GLU A 709 25.19 -18.48 -38.54
C GLU A 709 24.28 -18.98 -37.43
N ILE A 710 23.03 -18.55 -37.48
CA ILE A 710 21.92 -19.16 -36.73
C ILE A 710 21.17 -20.04 -37.73
N GLU A 711 21.16 -21.35 -37.48
CA GLU A 711 20.54 -22.36 -38.35
C GLU A 711 19.34 -23.03 -37.64
N ASP A 712 18.32 -23.42 -38.41
CA ASP A 712 17.35 -24.45 -38.01
C ASP A 712 17.59 -25.75 -38.80
N SER A 713 16.79 -26.79 -38.54
CA SER A 713 16.91 -28.09 -39.23
C SER A 713 16.80 -28.06 -40.77
N THR A 714 16.39 -26.94 -41.36
CA THR A 714 16.09 -26.80 -42.78
C THR A 714 16.80 -25.63 -43.49
N ARG A 715 17.24 -24.59 -42.77
CA ARG A 715 17.81 -23.37 -43.36
C ARG A 715 18.71 -22.57 -42.40
N VAL A 716 19.54 -21.70 -42.99
CA VAL A 716 20.21 -20.60 -42.28
C VAL A 716 19.19 -19.48 -42.09
N LEU A 717 18.98 -19.06 -40.84
CA LEU A 717 18.06 -18.00 -40.44
C LEU A 717 18.73 -16.63 -40.38
N ALA A 718 19.97 -16.58 -39.88
CA ALA A 718 20.74 -15.35 -39.73
C ALA A 718 22.21 -15.60 -40.06
N THR A 719 22.89 -14.56 -40.56
CA THR A 719 24.33 -14.60 -40.81
C THR A 719 24.96 -13.28 -40.38
N VAL A 720 25.99 -13.37 -39.55
CA VAL A 720 26.88 -12.25 -39.21
C VAL A 720 28.23 -12.55 -39.85
N ASN A 721 28.81 -11.55 -40.52
CA ASN A 721 30.13 -11.64 -41.15
C ASN A 721 31.04 -10.58 -40.55
N ALA A 722 32.33 -10.89 -40.47
CA ALA A 722 33.38 -9.92 -40.15
C ALA A 722 34.64 -10.22 -40.98
N GLY A 723 35.50 -9.22 -41.12
CA GLY A 723 36.88 -9.36 -41.57
C GLY A 723 37.70 -10.27 -40.65
N ILE A 724 38.99 -10.45 -40.95
CA ILE A 724 39.85 -11.37 -40.18
C ILE A 724 40.61 -10.66 -39.06
N ASN A 725 40.71 -9.34 -39.12
CA ASN A 725 41.49 -8.54 -38.20
C ASN A 725 40.56 -7.90 -37.15
N PRO A 726 40.84 -8.08 -35.85
CA PRO A 726 40.03 -7.46 -34.81
C PRO A 726 40.17 -5.93 -34.82
N PRO A 727 39.16 -5.21 -34.31
CA PRO A 727 39.21 -3.75 -34.20
C PRO A 727 40.23 -3.28 -33.16
N ASN A 728 40.72 -2.05 -33.34
CA ASN A 728 41.57 -1.35 -32.37
C ASN A 728 40.78 -0.22 -31.67
N VAL A 729 41.04 0.00 -30.39
CA VAL A 729 40.38 1.01 -29.54
C VAL A 729 41.42 1.74 -28.70
N GLU A 730 41.22 3.02 -28.41
CA GLU A 730 42.01 3.84 -27.49
C GLU A 730 41.07 4.75 -26.68
N VAL A 731 41.01 4.59 -25.36
CA VAL A 731 40.20 5.43 -24.47
C VAL A 731 40.92 6.76 -24.24
N LEU A 732 40.27 7.88 -24.57
CA LEU A 732 40.87 9.21 -24.51
C LEU A 732 40.49 9.97 -23.23
N SER A 733 39.25 9.82 -22.78
CA SER A 733 38.73 10.48 -21.58
C SER A 733 37.62 9.65 -20.95
N PRO A 734 37.54 9.56 -19.62
CA PRO A 734 38.57 9.94 -18.65
C PRO A 734 39.86 9.15 -18.81
N GLY A 735 41.00 9.84 -18.79
CA GLY A 735 42.33 9.26 -19.02
C GLY A 735 43.04 8.88 -17.73
N GLY A 736 42.74 9.52 -16.60
CA GLY A 736 43.26 9.19 -15.28
C GLY A 736 43.67 10.43 -14.46
N GLY A 737 43.41 10.38 -13.15
CA GLY A 737 43.72 11.44 -12.19
C GLY A 737 42.69 12.56 -12.11
N GLU A 738 41.67 12.57 -12.98
CA GLU A 738 40.58 13.54 -12.93
C GLU A 738 39.73 13.35 -11.67
N THR A 739 39.08 14.44 -11.23
CA THR A 739 37.97 14.38 -10.28
C THR A 739 36.73 14.91 -10.99
N ILE A 740 35.74 14.05 -11.17
CA ILE A 740 34.55 14.32 -11.96
C ILE A 740 33.35 14.41 -11.03
N SER A 741 32.61 15.51 -11.15
CA SER A 741 31.38 15.79 -10.38
C SER A 741 30.18 16.11 -11.28
N THR A 742 30.32 16.03 -12.60
CA THR A 742 29.27 16.32 -13.57
C THR A 742 28.34 15.13 -13.76
N ASP A 743 27.12 15.40 -14.21
CA ASP A 743 26.14 14.41 -14.66
C ASP A 743 25.55 14.91 -15.99
N PRO A 744 25.66 14.16 -17.11
CA PRO A 744 26.34 12.86 -17.24
C PRO A 744 27.88 12.94 -17.16
N VAL A 745 28.53 11.76 -17.12
CA VAL A 745 29.98 11.60 -17.28
C VAL A 745 30.28 11.30 -18.75
N GLU A 746 31.02 12.19 -19.40
CA GLU A 746 31.43 12.03 -20.79
C GLU A 746 32.59 11.06 -20.93
N VAL A 747 32.46 10.09 -21.84
CA VAL A 747 33.49 9.10 -22.18
C VAL A 747 33.78 9.20 -23.68
N ASP A 748 35.05 9.41 -24.02
CA ASP A 748 35.54 9.59 -25.39
C ASP A 748 36.60 8.55 -25.73
N TRP A 749 36.55 8.00 -26.94
CA TRP A 749 37.56 7.07 -27.44
C TRP A 749 37.82 7.26 -28.93
N ASN A 750 38.90 6.66 -29.41
CA ASN A 750 39.17 6.47 -30.83
C ASN A 750 39.09 4.97 -31.16
N ALA A 751 38.59 4.62 -32.33
CA ALA A 751 38.54 3.23 -32.77
C ALA A 751 38.63 3.10 -34.29
N SER A 752 39.17 1.98 -34.75
CA SER A 752 39.30 1.68 -36.18
C SER A 752 39.30 0.18 -36.42
N ASP A 753 38.67 -0.22 -37.53
CA ASP A 753 38.76 -1.57 -38.04
C ASP A 753 39.75 -1.68 -39.22
N PRO A 754 40.71 -2.63 -39.23
CA PRO A 754 41.65 -2.77 -40.33
C PRO A 754 41.03 -3.24 -41.65
N ASP A 755 39.92 -3.98 -41.60
CA ASP A 755 39.21 -4.50 -42.77
C ASP A 755 38.08 -3.55 -43.23
N GLY A 756 37.77 -2.55 -42.42
CA GLY A 756 36.80 -1.50 -42.70
C GLY A 756 35.37 -1.88 -42.30
N ASP A 757 35.23 -2.87 -41.43
CA ASP A 757 33.93 -3.32 -40.92
C ASP A 757 33.29 -2.25 -40.01
N PRO A 758 31.94 -2.12 -40.03
CA PRO A 758 31.23 -1.25 -39.11
C PRO A 758 31.45 -1.68 -37.66
N LEU A 759 31.76 -0.72 -36.79
CA LEU A 759 32.02 -0.98 -35.37
C LEU A 759 30.82 -0.64 -34.50
N THR A 760 30.60 -1.50 -33.52
CA THR A 760 29.71 -1.26 -32.39
C THR A 760 30.49 -1.29 -31.09
N TYR A 761 30.12 -0.46 -30.12
CA TYR A 761 30.86 -0.30 -28.88
C TYR A 761 30.02 -0.65 -27.65
N ARG A 762 30.68 -1.18 -26.62
CA ARG A 762 30.20 -1.13 -25.25
C ARG A 762 31.19 -0.42 -24.35
N VAL A 763 30.66 0.25 -23.32
CA VAL A 763 31.43 0.91 -22.28
C VAL A 763 31.16 0.20 -20.96
N GLN A 764 32.24 -0.17 -20.28
CA GLN A 764 32.20 -0.83 -18.98
C GLN A 764 32.89 0.05 -17.94
N PHE A 765 32.37 0.05 -16.72
CA PHE A 765 32.91 0.82 -15.60
C PHE A 765 33.38 -0.11 -14.49
N SER A 766 34.54 0.22 -13.92
CA SER A 766 35.07 -0.39 -12.71
C SER A 766 35.19 0.66 -11.61
N HIS A 767 34.69 0.32 -10.43
CA HIS A 767 34.74 1.17 -9.24
C HIS A 767 35.87 0.79 -8.26
N ASP A 768 36.60 -0.29 -8.56
CA ASP A 768 37.54 -0.97 -7.67
C ASP A 768 38.91 -1.22 -8.34
N GLY A 769 39.32 -0.28 -9.20
CA GLY A 769 40.64 -0.30 -9.84
C GLY A 769 40.83 -1.42 -10.85
N GLY A 770 39.74 -1.91 -11.45
CA GLY A 770 39.74 -2.92 -12.50
C GLY A 770 39.51 -4.34 -12.03
N THR A 771 39.16 -4.55 -10.75
CA THR A 771 38.89 -5.88 -10.18
C THR A 771 37.55 -6.42 -10.68
N THR A 772 36.51 -5.59 -10.68
CA THR A 772 35.18 -5.89 -11.23
C THR A 772 34.79 -4.85 -12.29
N TRP A 773 33.99 -5.28 -13.26
CA TRP A 773 33.53 -4.45 -14.39
C TRP A 773 32.02 -4.66 -14.58
N GLU A 774 31.22 -3.61 -14.82
CA GLU A 774 29.90 -3.79 -15.47
C GLU A 774 29.75 -2.95 -16.73
N PRO A 775 28.98 -3.44 -17.71
CA PRO A 775 28.49 -2.63 -18.81
C PRO A 775 27.54 -1.52 -18.34
N VAL A 776 27.93 -0.26 -18.58
CA VAL A 776 27.10 0.93 -18.26
C VAL A 776 26.34 1.47 -19.47
N THR A 777 26.79 1.12 -20.68
CA THR A 777 26.09 1.30 -21.94
C THR A 777 26.67 0.36 -23.01
N ARG A 778 25.90 0.06 -24.06
CA ARG A 778 26.30 -0.84 -25.17
C ARG A 778 25.51 -0.54 -26.42
N ASN A 779 25.89 -1.19 -27.52
CA ASN A 779 25.32 -1.04 -28.87
C ASN A 779 25.49 0.38 -29.44
N LEU A 780 26.56 1.08 -29.04
CA LEU A 780 26.84 2.42 -29.55
C LEU A 780 27.46 2.33 -30.94
N ALA A 781 27.07 3.23 -31.83
CA ALA A 781 27.70 3.42 -33.15
C ALA A 781 28.69 4.60 -33.19
N THR A 782 28.63 5.48 -32.19
CA THR A 782 29.50 6.65 -32.05
C THR A 782 30.71 6.35 -31.17
N THR A 783 31.74 7.20 -31.24
CA THR A 783 32.97 7.09 -30.43
C THR A 783 32.96 7.97 -29.18
N GLN A 784 31.76 8.32 -28.71
CA GLN A 784 31.51 9.10 -27.51
C GLN A 784 30.23 8.60 -26.84
N ALA A 785 30.21 8.62 -25.51
CA ALA A 785 29.05 8.27 -24.71
C ALA A 785 28.90 9.19 -23.49
N ALA A 786 27.68 9.68 -23.27
CA ALA A 786 27.28 10.37 -22.06
C ALA A 786 26.69 9.36 -21.07
N ILE A 787 27.42 9.04 -20.00
CA ILE A 787 27.00 8.01 -19.02
C ILE A 787 26.28 8.67 -17.84
N PRO A 788 25.00 8.38 -17.58
CA PRO A 788 24.28 8.93 -16.43
C PRO A 788 24.97 8.55 -15.12
N ARG A 789 25.06 9.48 -14.17
CA ARG A 789 25.60 9.19 -12.82
C ARG A 789 24.83 8.09 -12.11
N ALA A 790 23.56 7.87 -12.44
CA ALA A 790 22.73 6.77 -11.92
C ALA A 790 23.30 5.36 -12.23
N ASN A 791 24.16 5.23 -13.24
CA ASN A 791 24.80 3.96 -13.60
C ASN A 791 26.19 3.78 -12.97
N LEU A 792 26.67 4.77 -12.21
CA LEU A 792 28.06 4.86 -11.78
C LEU A 792 28.11 5.09 -10.25
N PRO A 793 28.59 4.14 -9.43
CA PRO A 793 28.81 4.39 -8.01
C PRO A 793 29.97 5.39 -7.80
N SER A 794 29.97 6.10 -6.67
CA SER A 794 31.09 6.95 -6.25
C SER A 794 32.34 6.12 -5.97
N THR A 795 33.52 6.64 -6.33
CA THR A 795 34.78 5.92 -6.16
C THR A 795 35.99 6.84 -6.33
N SER A 796 37.13 6.45 -5.74
CA SER A 796 38.45 7.04 -6.03
C SER A 796 39.30 6.19 -7.00
N GLN A 797 38.76 5.05 -7.45
CA GLN A 797 39.43 4.06 -8.28
C GLN A 797 38.66 3.79 -9.59
N GLY A 798 37.98 4.80 -10.11
CA GLY A 798 37.17 4.69 -11.32
C GLY A 798 38.04 4.39 -12.54
N LEU A 799 37.61 3.43 -13.37
CA LEU A 799 38.18 3.15 -14.70
C LEU A 799 37.04 2.90 -15.70
N PHE A 800 37.23 3.36 -16.93
CA PHE A 800 36.39 2.94 -18.05
C PHE A 800 37.16 1.96 -18.95
N ARG A 801 36.42 1.00 -19.51
CA ARG A 801 36.86 0.10 -20.57
C ARG A 801 35.91 0.24 -21.74
N VAL A 802 36.44 0.47 -22.93
CA VAL A 802 35.65 0.45 -24.15
C VAL A 802 36.01 -0.79 -24.93
N THR A 803 35.01 -1.57 -25.33
CA THR A 803 35.17 -2.73 -26.22
C THR A 803 34.47 -2.45 -27.53
N ALA A 804 35.19 -2.50 -28.65
CA ALA A 804 34.63 -2.46 -30.00
C ALA A 804 34.41 -3.88 -30.51
N SER A 805 33.33 -4.08 -31.26
CA SER A 805 33.01 -5.28 -32.01
C SER A 805 32.82 -4.93 -33.48
N ASP A 806 33.44 -5.71 -34.37
CA ASP A 806 33.21 -5.69 -35.83
C ASP A 806 32.02 -6.56 -36.27
N GLY A 807 31.30 -7.14 -35.30
CA GLY A 807 30.24 -8.12 -35.50
C GLY A 807 30.61 -9.53 -35.06
N ILE A 808 31.90 -9.86 -34.90
CA ILE A 808 32.37 -11.16 -34.40
C ILE A 808 33.59 -11.01 -33.48
N HIS A 809 34.63 -10.32 -33.94
CA HIS A 809 35.86 -10.05 -33.21
C HIS A 809 35.71 -8.83 -32.33
N THR A 810 36.47 -8.82 -31.23
CA THR A 810 36.47 -7.67 -30.32
C THR A 810 37.87 -7.21 -29.96
N GLY A 811 38.04 -5.90 -29.94
CA GLY A 811 39.19 -5.21 -29.35
C GLY A 811 38.75 -4.31 -28.21
N SER A 812 39.60 -4.11 -27.21
CA SER A 812 39.25 -3.29 -26.05
C SER A 812 40.44 -2.49 -25.55
N ASP A 813 40.15 -1.34 -24.96
CA ASP A 813 41.11 -0.53 -24.23
C ASP A 813 40.53 -0.01 -22.91
N VAL A 814 41.40 0.36 -21.98
CA VAL A 814 41.07 0.83 -20.62
C VAL A 814 41.72 2.20 -20.39
N SER A 815 41.07 3.08 -19.62
CA SER A 815 41.67 4.34 -19.15
C SER A 815 43.12 4.16 -18.67
N ASP A 816 44.02 5.07 -19.03
CA ASP A 816 45.46 5.02 -18.69
C ASP A 816 45.72 5.01 -17.16
N GLY A 817 44.79 5.55 -16.37
CA GLY A 817 44.84 5.55 -14.92
C GLY A 817 43.49 5.73 -14.26
N THR A 818 43.44 5.52 -12.94
CA THR A 818 42.22 5.69 -12.15
C THR A 818 41.82 7.15 -12.03
N PHE A 819 40.52 7.44 -12.06
CA PHE A 819 39.95 8.75 -11.75
C PHE A 819 39.01 8.68 -10.53
N THR A 820 38.64 9.85 -10.00
CA THR A 820 37.71 9.98 -8.87
C THR A 820 36.34 10.46 -9.37
N LEU A 821 35.28 9.72 -9.04
CA LEU A 821 33.90 10.19 -9.12
C LEU A 821 33.50 10.73 -7.75
N SER A 822 33.02 11.98 -7.70
CA SER A 822 32.62 12.63 -6.46
C SER A 822 31.58 11.82 -5.68
N THR A 823 31.68 11.87 -4.35
CA THR A 823 30.76 11.21 -3.43
C THR A 823 29.34 11.70 -3.61
N VAL A 824 28.40 10.76 -3.70
CA VAL A 824 26.96 11.01 -3.68
C VAL A 824 26.41 10.36 -2.42
N SER A 825 25.77 11.17 -1.56
CA SER A 825 25.13 10.69 -0.34
C SER A 825 23.91 9.83 -0.65
N PRO A 826 23.58 8.85 0.21
CA PRO A 826 22.28 8.19 0.15
C PRO A 826 21.15 9.21 0.35
N THR A 827 19.98 8.90 -0.20
CA THR A 827 18.73 9.61 0.07
C THR A 827 17.98 8.89 1.17
N ALA A 828 17.36 9.66 2.07
CA ALA A 828 16.40 9.18 3.05
C ALA A 828 15.17 10.09 3.01
N GLU A 829 14.00 9.55 3.32
CA GLU A 829 12.77 10.29 3.56
C GLU A 829 11.99 9.53 4.62
N ILE A 830 11.84 10.11 5.81
CA ILE A 830 10.98 9.51 6.84
C ILE A 830 9.55 9.56 6.34
N ILE A 831 8.98 8.38 6.20
CA ILE A 831 7.62 8.15 5.76
C ILE A 831 6.67 8.13 6.96
N SER A 832 7.09 7.48 8.04
CA SER A 832 6.34 7.39 9.30
C SER A 832 7.32 7.31 10.47
N PRO A 833 7.01 7.93 11.62
CA PRO A 833 5.78 8.68 11.90
C PRO A 833 5.79 10.10 11.31
N ALA A 834 4.61 10.68 11.13
CA ALA A 834 4.47 12.10 10.88
C ALA A 834 4.72 12.92 12.15
N SER A 835 5.09 14.20 12.00
CA SER A 835 5.19 15.10 13.15
C SER A 835 3.80 15.31 13.78
N GLY A 836 3.74 15.28 15.11
CA GLY A 836 2.48 15.37 15.85
C GLY A 836 1.75 14.05 16.05
N THR A 837 2.33 12.90 15.67
CA THR A 837 1.77 11.57 15.95
C THR A 837 1.61 11.34 17.45
N TYR A 838 0.46 10.80 17.86
CA TYR A 838 0.19 10.33 19.22
C TYR A 838 0.08 8.81 19.22
N VAL A 839 0.75 8.16 20.17
CA VAL A 839 0.68 6.71 20.36
C VAL A 839 0.63 6.39 21.85
N SER A 840 -0.17 5.41 22.26
CA SER A 840 -0.14 4.94 23.65
C SER A 840 0.94 3.88 23.85
N GLN A 841 1.46 3.73 25.07
CA GLN A 841 2.59 2.85 25.37
C GLN A 841 2.44 1.40 24.87
N SER A 842 1.21 0.86 24.85
CA SER A 842 0.93 -0.50 24.35
C SER A 842 0.35 -0.52 22.93
N GLN A 843 0.19 0.62 22.26
CA GLN A 843 0.03 0.64 20.81
C GLN A 843 1.40 0.49 20.14
N THR A 844 1.41 -0.03 18.92
CA THR A 844 2.61 -0.05 18.10
C THR A 844 2.77 1.25 17.34
N LEU A 845 4.01 1.72 17.21
CA LEU A 845 4.42 2.80 16.33
C LEU A 845 5.22 2.22 15.15
N THR A 846 4.81 2.52 13.93
CA THR A 846 5.59 2.21 12.73
C THR A 846 6.61 3.30 12.49
N LEU A 847 7.85 2.89 12.25
CA LEU A 847 8.93 3.71 11.71
C LEU A 847 9.22 3.20 10.31
N GLU A 848 9.06 4.05 9.30
CA GLU A 848 9.34 3.71 7.91
C GLU A 848 10.18 4.82 7.27
N VAL A 849 11.21 4.43 6.52
CA VAL A 849 12.05 5.35 5.75
C VAL A 849 12.16 4.85 4.32
N LYS A 850 11.90 5.75 3.36
CA LYS A 850 12.28 5.53 1.97
C LYS A 850 13.75 5.89 1.82
N ALA A 851 14.61 4.86 1.76
CA ALA A 851 16.05 5.03 1.68
C ALA A 851 16.64 4.35 0.44
N PHE A 852 17.55 5.05 -0.25
CA PHE A 852 18.22 4.52 -1.44
C PHE A 852 19.61 5.13 -1.57
N SER A 853 20.57 4.32 -2.03
CA SER A 853 21.92 4.76 -2.35
C SER A 853 22.23 4.50 -3.83
N PRO A 854 22.70 5.50 -4.60
CA PRO A 854 23.27 5.25 -5.91
C PRO A 854 24.51 4.34 -5.89
N ASN A 855 25.17 4.18 -4.74
CA ASN A 855 26.40 3.41 -4.59
C ASN A 855 26.12 1.91 -4.41
N VAL A 856 25.11 1.57 -3.60
CA VAL A 856 24.82 0.16 -3.21
C VAL A 856 23.39 -0.29 -3.54
N GLY A 857 22.55 0.59 -4.08
CA GLY A 857 21.12 0.36 -4.29
C GLY A 857 20.32 0.56 -3.02
N SER A 858 19.32 -0.29 -2.81
CA SER A 858 18.54 -0.33 -1.58
C SER A 858 19.42 -0.82 -0.42
N LEU A 859 19.31 -0.15 0.72
CA LEU A 859 20.16 -0.40 1.87
C LEU A 859 19.72 -1.66 2.64
N ASN A 860 20.68 -2.30 3.31
CA ASN A 860 20.41 -3.38 4.26
C ASN A 860 19.93 -2.80 5.59
N ASP A 861 19.31 -3.65 6.43
CA ASP A 861 18.75 -3.17 7.69
C ASP A 861 19.81 -2.60 8.63
N ASP A 862 21.01 -3.17 8.66
CA ASP A 862 22.14 -2.70 9.48
C ASP A 862 22.71 -1.35 9.06
N GLN A 863 22.33 -0.86 7.87
CA GLN A 863 22.69 0.45 7.34
C GLN A 863 21.68 1.54 7.68
N ILE A 864 20.57 1.18 8.35
CA ILE A 864 19.49 2.09 8.73
C ILE A 864 19.26 1.96 10.22
N LEU A 865 19.59 3.01 10.98
CA LEU A 865 19.49 3.01 12.44
C LEU A 865 18.48 4.03 12.93
N TRP A 866 17.47 3.57 13.68
CA TRP A 866 16.46 4.40 14.31
C TRP A 866 16.82 4.73 15.75
N ALA A 867 16.56 5.98 16.16
CA ALA A 867 16.79 6.46 17.50
C ALA A 867 15.68 7.39 17.98
N SER A 868 15.50 7.44 19.30
CA SER A 868 14.63 8.35 20.02
C SER A 868 15.45 9.24 20.95
N SER A 869 15.05 10.51 21.09
CA SER A 869 15.59 11.42 22.10
C SER A 869 15.38 10.96 23.55
N VAL A 870 14.42 10.05 23.80
CA VAL A 870 14.08 9.54 25.14
C VAL A 870 14.61 8.12 25.33
N ASP A 871 14.30 7.22 24.41
CA ASP A 871 14.60 5.78 24.53
C ASP A 871 15.91 5.35 23.87
N SER A 872 16.69 6.30 23.33
CA SER A 872 17.94 6.04 22.60
C SER A 872 17.73 5.16 21.36
N ILE A 873 18.55 4.14 21.12
CA ILE A 873 18.44 3.30 19.93
C ILE A 873 17.14 2.49 19.98
N LEU A 874 16.33 2.66 18.94
CA LEU A 874 15.06 1.94 18.77
C LEU A 874 15.22 0.69 17.93
N GLY A 875 16.27 0.54 17.12
CA GLY A 875 16.47 -0.63 16.27
C GLY A 875 16.94 -0.25 14.87
N SER A 876 16.92 -1.20 13.95
CA SER A 876 17.46 -1.03 12.60
C SER A 876 16.51 -1.56 11.54
N GLY A 877 16.59 -1.03 10.33
CA GLY A 877 15.78 -1.48 9.19
C GLY A 877 14.95 -0.40 8.51
N LYS A 878 14.58 -0.65 7.24
CA LYS A 878 13.72 0.27 6.46
C LYS A 878 12.34 0.44 7.10
N ARG A 879 11.84 -0.63 7.72
CA ARG A 879 10.58 -0.66 8.47
C ARG A 879 10.80 -1.29 9.83
N LEU A 880 10.43 -0.57 10.87
CA LEU A 880 10.50 -1.03 12.25
C LEU A 880 9.16 -0.75 12.93
N THR A 881 8.57 -1.76 13.57
CA THR A 881 7.34 -1.60 14.36
C THR A 881 7.71 -1.79 15.82
N VAL A 882 7.71 -0.68 16.56
CA VAL A 882 8.11 -0.61 17.97
C VAL A 882 6.89 -0.54 18.88
N THR A 883 7.03 -0.99 20.12
CA THR A 883 6.03 -0.80 21.18
C THR A 883 6.73 -0.60 22.53
N GLY A 884 6.00 -0.19 23.55
CA GLY A 884 6.54 -0.02 24.90
C GLY A 884 7.42 1.21 25.10
N LEU A 885 7.35 2.20 24.21
CA LEU A 885 8.10 3.46 24.33
C LEU A 885 7.79 4.17 25.66
N THR A 886 8.78 4.87 26.21
CA THR A 886 8.62 5.60 27.48
C THR A 886 7.65 6.78 27.28
N PRO A 887 6.62 6.99 28.13
CA PRO A 887 5.75 8.16 27.98
C PRO A 887 6.50 9.50 27.98
N GLY A 888 6.21 10.36 27.01
CA GLY A 888 6.92 11.63 26.80
C GLY A 888 6.80 12.16 25.36
N GLU A 889 7.48 13.27 25.09
CA GLU A 889 7.68 13.78 23.72
C GLU A 889 9.02 13.26 23.19
N HIS A 890 8.99 12.65 22.00
CA HIS A 890 10.14 12.03 21.34
C HIS A 890 10.46 12.78 20.06
N ASN A 891 11.75 12.94 19.80
CA ASN A 891 12.26 13.22 18.48
C ASN A 891 12.78 11.89 17.94
N ILE A 892 12.21 11.44 16.83
CA ILE A 892 12.55 10.17 16.20
C ILE A 892 13.49 10.46 15.04
N GLY A 893 14.71 9.95 15.11
CA GLY A 893 15.74 10.11 14.10
C GLY A 893 16.06 8.82 13.38
N VAL A 894 16.44 8.92 12.11
CA VAL A 894 17.00 7.83 11.31
C VAL A 894 18.35 8.25 10.75
N LEU A 895 19.36 7.40 10.96
CA LEU A 895 20.67 7.48 10.31
C LEU A 895 20.70 6.44 9.21
N VAL A 896 21.02 6.87 7.99
CA VAL A 896 21.23 6.00 6.84
C VAL A 896 22.69 6.13 6.41
N ASP A 897 23.43 5.02 6.41
CA ASP A 897 24.85 4.96 6.08
C ASP A 897 25.13 3.86 5.05
N ASP A 898 25.50 4.27 3.83
CA ASP A 898 25.77 3.32 2.74
C ASP A 898 27.22 2.80 2.72
N GLY A 899 28.04 3.17 3.70
CA GLY A 899 29.46 2.86 3.81
C GLY A 899 30.38 3.81 3.02
N VAL A 900 29.80 4.72 2.21
CA VAL A 900 30.50 5.77 1.47
C VAL A 900 30.18 7.15 2.05
N ALA A 901 28.92 7.38 2.39
CA ALA A 901 28.41 8.60 3.00
C ALA A 901 27.17 8.31 3.87
N ASP A 902 26.85 9.23 4.76
CA ASP A 902 25.67 9.16 5.61
C ASP A 902 24.67 10.29 5.34
N VAL A 903 23.43 10.06 5.76
CA VAL A 903 22.40 11.08 5.88
C VAL A 903 21.59 10.83 7.16
N PHE A 904 21.27 11.90 7.87
CA PHE A 904 20.42 11.85 9.05
C PHE A 904 19.14 12.66 8.81
N GLN A 905 18.00 12.09 9.18
CA GLN A 905 16.72 12.79 9.25
C GLN A 905 16.09 12.60 10.62
N SER A 906 15.20 13.51 10.99
CA SER A 906 14.41 13.38 12.21
C SER A 906 13.03 14.00 12.05
N VAL A 907 12.07 13.42 12.76
CA VAL A 907 10.75 13.97 12.99
C VAL A 907 10.64 14.38 14.45
N ASP A 908 10.25 15.62 14.69
CA ASP A 908 10.01 16.16 16.02
C ASP A 908 8.55 15.95 16.45
N SER A 909 8.31 15.98 17.76
CA SER A 909 6.97 15.97 18.36
C SER A 909 6.15 14.69 18.10
N VAL A 910 6.75 13.52 18.38
CA VAL A 910 6.01 12.26 18.54
C VAL A 910 5.66 12.07 20.01
N PHE A 911 4.38 12.00 20.33
CA PHE A 911 3.89 11.96 21.71
C PHE A 911 3.51 10.55 22.13
N VAL A 912 4.24 9.99 23.10
CA VAL A 912 3.93 8.71 23.72
C VAL A 912 3.17 8.97 25.01
N VAL A 913 1.98 8.38 25.15
CA VAL A 913 1.12 8.53 26.33
C VAL A 913 0.96 7.22 27.08
N GLU A 914 0.71 7.29 28.39
CA GLU A 914 0.63 6.09 29.26
C GLU A 914 -0.50 5.12 28.86
N ASN A 915 -1.63 5.62 28.35
CA ASN A 915 -2.76 4.78 27.96
C ASN A 915 -3.67 5.48 26.92
N PRO A 916 -4.57 4.73 26.25
CA PRO A 916 -5.42 5.26 25.18
C PRO A 916 -6.33 6.43 25.53
N THR A 917 -6.74 6.61 26.80
CA THR A 917 -7.61 7.75 27.20
C THR A 917 -6.93 9.11 27.01
N LEU A 918 -5.60 9.11 26.85
CA LEU A 918 -4.78 10.30 26.65
C LEU A 918 -4.52 10.64 25.17
N LEU A 919 -5.01 9.80 24.26
CA LEU A 919 -4.90 10.04 22.82
C LEU A 919 -5.91 11.11 22.38
N PRO A 920 -5.61 11.87 21.32
CA PRO A 920 -6.55 12.83 20.76
C PRO A 920 -7.85 12.13 20.35
N SER A 921 -8.98 12.62 20.86
CA SER A 921 -10.30 12.20 20.41
C SER A 921 -10.57 12.68 18.99
N LEU A 922 -11.14 11.82 18.14
CA LEU A 922 -11.58 12.20 16.81
C LEU A 922 -12.82 13.09 16.88
N THR A 923 -12.88 14.05 15.96
CA THR A 923 -14.07 14.87 15.76
C THR A 923 -15.15 14.07 15.04
N ALA A 924 -16.41 14.37 15.36
CA ALA A 924 -17.56 13.84 14.63
C ALA A 924 -17.40 14.10 13.13
N GLY A 925 -17.48 13.04 12.32
CA GLY A 925 -17.35 13.06 10.87
C GLY A 925 -17.87 11.75 10.30
N LEU A 926 -18.17 11.72 8.99
CA LEU A 926 -18.67 10.50 8.37
C LEU A 926 -17.54 9.48 8.21
N GLU A 927 -17.92 8.22 8.37
CA GLU A 927 -17.13 7.06 8.01
C GLU A 927 -18.04 6.15 7.17
N HIS A 928 -17.47 5.40 6.24
CA HIS A 928 -18.23 4.44 5.45
C HIS A 928 -17.48 3.15 5.20
N GLY A 929 -18.19 2.14 4.69
CA GLY A 929 -17.55 0.95 4.17
C GLY A 929 -18.50 0.09 3.35
N PRO A 930 -18.04 -0.59 2.28
CA PRO A 930 -16.68 -0.51 1.73
C PRO A 930 -16.44 0.77 0.92
N ASP A 931 -15.17 1.09 0.66
CA ASP A 931 -14.76 2.27 -0.15
C ASP A 931 -14.99 2.07 -1.65
N HIS A 932 -15.11 0.81 -2.08
CA HIS A 932 -15.40 0.41 -3.46
C HIS A 932 -16.51 -0.66 -3.55
N LEU A 933 -17.47 -0.42 -4.43
CA LEU A 933 -18.52 -1.37 -4.79
C LEU A 933 -18.33 -1.91 -6.22
N GLN A 934 -18.28 -3.22 -6.36
CA GLN A 934 -18.20 -3.89 -7.66
C GLN A 934 -19.46 -4.69 -7.96
N PHE A 935 -20.16 -4.37 -9.03
CA PHE A 935 -21.39 -5.05 -9.45
C PHE A 935 -21.14 -5.92 -10.68
N ARG A 936 -21.64 -7.16 -10.63
CA ARG A 936 -21.63 -8.09 -11.76
C ARG A 936 -22.99 -8.81 -11.86
N PRO A 937 -24.02 -8.18 -12.45
CA PRO A 937 -25.39 -8.70 -12.45
C PRO A 937 -25.54 -10.09 -13.09
N ALA A 938 -24.71 -10.43 -14.09
CA ALA A 938 -24.68 -11.78 -14.67
C ALA A 938 -24.32 -12.89 -13.67
N PHE A 939 -23.73 -12.53 -12.52
CA PHE A 939 -23.41 -13.43 -11.42
C PHE A 939 -24.32 -13.28 -10.21
N GLY A 940 -25.42 -12.53 -10.34
CA GLY A 940 -26.33 -12.21 -9.25
C GLY A 940 -25.78 -11.20 -8.24
N LEU A 941 -24.75 -10.43 -8.61
CA LEU A 941 -24.21 -9.33 -7.80
C LEU A 941 -24.72 -8.00 -8.37
N ASP A 942 -26.02 -7.77 -8.25
CA ASP A 942 -26.74 -6.56 -8.66
C ASP A 942 -27.08 -5.65 -7.47
N THR A 943 -26.82 -6.12 -6.24
CA THR A 943 -27.10 -5.41 -4.99
C THR A 943 -25.94 -5.56 -4.00
N GLN A 944 -25.60 -4.48 -3.31
CA GLN A 944 -24.58 -4.42 -2.25
C GLN A 944 -24.97 -3.38 -1.20
N THR A 945 -24.28 -3.38 -0.06
CA THR A 945 -24.58 -2.47 1.05
C THR A 945 -23.36 -1.63 1.41
N ILE A 946 -23.59 -0.35 1.67
CA ILE A 946 -22.63 0.58 2.30
C ILE A 946 -23.10 0.82 3.73
N THR A 947 -22.20 0.73 4.70
CA THR A 947 -22.44 1.29 6.04
C THR A 947 -22.03 2.74 6.07
N VAL A 948 -22.80 3.56 6.79
CA VAL A 948 -22.50 4.97 7.04
C VAL A 948 -22.52 5.17 8.55
N ASP A 949 -21.36 5.49 9.09
CA ASP A 949 -21.11 5.59 10.52
C ASP A 949 -20.55 6.96 10.88
N ASN A 950 -20.45 7.22 12.18
CA ASN A 950 -19.72 8.35 12.69
C ASN A 950 -18.32 7.88 13.10
N ARG A 951 -17.28 8.43 12.47
CA ARG A 951 -15.86 8.14 12.72
C ARG A 951 -15.47 8.27 14.20
N SER A 952 -16.08 9.20 14.94
CA SER A 952 -15.81 9.34 16.38
C SER A 952 -16.42 8.22 17.23
N GLY A 953 -17.36 7.46 16.67
CA GLY A 953 -18.19 6.49 17.38
C GLY A 953 -19.13 7.12 18.42
N ARG A 954 -19.37 8.44 18.37
CA ARG A 954 -20.13 9.22 19.37
C ARG A 954 -21.22 10.07 18.74
N ASP A 955 -22.45 10.05 19.25
CA ASP A 955 -23.61 10.78 18.70
C ASP A 955 -23.98 10.40 17.25
N SER A 956 -25.26 10.49 16.91
CA SER A 956 -25.74 10.34 15.54
C SER A 956 -25.48 11.60 14.72
N ILE A 957 -24.98 11.46 13.51
CA ILE A 957 -24.79 12.55 12.54
C ILE A 957 -25.86 12.43 11.44
N GLY A 958 -26.51 13.53 11.09
CA GLY A 958 -27.36 13.60 9.89
C GLY A 958 -26.52 13.57 8.62
N TRP A 959 -26.91 12.75 7.65
CA TRP A 959 -26.19 12.60 6.40
C TRP A 959 -27.13 12.60 5.20
N SER A 960 -26.58 12.99 4.05
CA SER A 960 -27.21 12.91 2.74
C SER A 960 -26.29 12.20 1.73
N ALA A 961 -26.86 11.57 0.72
CA ALA A 961 -26.14 10.81 -0.29
C ALA A 961 -26.63 11.16 -1.70
N SER A 962 -25.69 11.20 -2.65
CA SER A 962 -25.98 11.39 -4.07
C SER A 962 -25.13 10.45 -4.91
N ALA A 963 -25.72 9.84 -5.93
CA ALA A 963 -25.00 8.97 -6.86
C ALA A 963 -24.78 9.71 -8.19
N PHE A 964 -23.57 9.58 -8.73
CA PHE A 964 -23.17 10.13 -10.01
C PHE A 964 -22.68 8.98 -10.89
N THR A 965 -23.17 8.91 -12.12
CA THR A 965 -22.72 7.92 -13.10
C THR A 965 -21.98 8.61 -14.25
N VAL A 966 -20.85 8.04 -14.66
CA VAL A 966 -20.10 8.49 -15.83
C VAL A 966 -20.56 7.66 -17.03
N GLY A 967 -21.07 8.33 -18.07
CA GLY A 967 -21.57 7.69 -19.27
C GLY A 967 -21.00 8.33 -20.54
N ILE A 968 -20.43 7.50 -21.42
CA ILE A 968 -20.12 7.86 -22.80
C ILE A 968 -21.45 7.74 -23.57
N GLY A 969 -21.91 8.82 -24.22
CA GLY A 969 -23.10 8.77 -25.08
C GLY A 969 -24.44 9.21 -24.47
N GLY A 970 -24.46 9.77 -23.25
CA GLY A 970 -25.64 10.49 -22.72
C GLY A 970 -26.73 9.62 -22.07
N ASP A 971 -26.36 8.52 -21.42
CA ASP A 971 -27.30 7.54 -20.89
C ASP A 971 -27.59 7.63 -19.38
N LYS A 972 -28.85 7.27 -19.10
CA LYS A 972 -29.57 6.94 -17.86
C LYS A 972 -28.71 6.64 -16.60
N ASP A 973 -29.11 7.21 -15.46
CA ASP A 973 -28.63 6.83 -14.13
C ASP A 973 -28.88 5.33 -13.86
N TRP A 974 -27.80 4.58 -13.64
CA TRP A 974 -27.86 3.13 -13.40
C TRP A 974 -27.61 2.72 -11.94
N ILE A 975 -27.24 3.66 -11.07
CA ILE A 975 -27.12 3.45 -9.62
C ILE A 975 -28.42 3.86 -8.94
N THR A 976 -28.97 2.97 -8.11
CA THR A 976 -30.12 3.27 -7.25
C THR A 976 -29.73 3.07 -5.78
N LEU A 977 -30.08 4.06 -4.94
CA LEU A 977 -29.96 3.97 -3.49
C LEU A 977 -31.37 3.75 -2.92
N ASP A 978 -31.53 2.82 -1.97
CA ASP A 978 -32.81 2.65 -1.25
C ASP A 978 -33.17 3.89 -0.40
N ARG A 979 -32.16 4.63 0.03
CA ARG A 979 -32.27 5.87 0.80
C ARG A 979 -31.15 6.84 0.43
N ASN A 980 -31.44 8.14 0.44
CA ASN A 980 -30.50 9.21 0.09
C ASN A 980 -30.26 10.21 1.24
N ALA A 981 -30.79 9.94 2.43
CA ALA A 981 -30.50 10.68 3.64
C ALA A 981 -30.86 9.82 4.86
N GLY A 982 -30.27 10.16 6.01
CA GLY A 982 -30.53 9.47 7.27
C GLY A 982 -29.73 10.05 8.42
N THR A 983 -29.64 9.30 9.50
CA THR A 983 -28.74 9.57 10.62
C THR A 983 -27.83 8.37 10.83
N THR A 984 -26.56 8.60 11.16
CA THR A 984 -25.65 7.50 11.50
C THR A 984 -26.06 6.87 12.83
N PRO A 985 -25.76 5.58 13.04
CA PRO A 985 -25.29 4.61 12.05
C PRO A 985 -26.41 4.14 11.09
N ALA A 986 -26.11 4.02 9.80
CA ALA A 986 -27.08 3.59 8.77
C ALA A 986 -26.47 2.58 7.79
N GLU A 987 -27.34 1.85 7.11
CA GLU A 987 -26.98 1.01 5.96
C GLU A 987 -27.74 1.49 4.73
N ILE A 988 -27.04 1.58 3.61
CA ILE A 988 -27.59 1.95 2.30
C ILE A 988 -27.47 0.74 1.40
N THR A 989 -28.60 0.23 0.90
CA THR A 989 -28.61 -0.78 -0.15
C THR A 989 -28.45 -0.08 -1.50
N VAL A 990 -27.35 -0.38 -2.17
CA VAL A 990 -27.02 0.09 -3.51
C VAL A 990 -27.38 -1.00 -4.51
N SER A 991 -28.20 -0.66 -5.49
CA SER A 991 -28.61 -1.55 -6.58
C SER A 991 -28.23 -0.98 -7.93
N VAL A 992 -27.97 -1.84 -8.90
CA VAL A 992 -27.70 -1.43 -10.29
C VAL A 992 -28.80 -1.84 -11.24
N ASP A 993 -29.18 -0.95 -12.17
CA ASP A 993 -30.14 -1.24 -13.24
C ASP A 993 -29.43 -1.28 -14.60
N THR A 994 -29.28 -2.47 -15.15
CA THR A 994 -28.65 -2.68 -16.47
C THR A 994 -29.60 -2.48 -17.64
N SER A 995 -30.90 -2.22 -17.39
CA SER A 995 -31.87 -2.08 -18.47
C SER A 995 -31.58 -0.86 -19.33
N GLY A 996 -31.32 -1.11 -20.61
CA GLY A 996 -30.95 -0.06 -21.58
C GLY A 996 -29.45 0.26 -21.61
N LEU A 997 -28.64 -0.31 -20.72
CA LEU A 997 -27.19 -0.22 -20.84
C LEU A 997 -26.68 -1.21 -21.89
N GLY A 998 -25.71 -0.75 -22.70
CA GLY A 998 -24.94 -1.63 -23.56
C GLY A 998 -24.04 -2.58 -22.76
N THR A 999 -23.45 -3.55 -23.44
CA THR A 999 -22.40 -4.40 -22.88
C THR A 999 -21.16 -3.54 -22.60
N GLY A 1000 -20.62 -3.56 -21.39
CA GLY A 1000 -19.50 -2.68 -21.02
C GLY A 1000 -19.23 -2.57 -19.51
N VAL A 1001 -18.16 -1.86 -19.16
CA VAL A 1001 -17.89 -1.37 -17.80
C VAL A 1001 -18.41 0.05 -17.66
N PHE A 1002 -19.08 0.32 -16.54
CA PHE A 1002 -19.60 1.62 -16.20
C PHE A 1002 -19.04 2.05 -14.84
N LEU A 1003 -18.61 3.32 -14.75
CA LEU A 1003 -18.05 3.91 -13.53
C LEU A 1003 -19.05 4.88 -12.90
N GLY A 1004 -19.11 4.88 -11.59
CA GLY A 1004 -19.92 5.82 -10.82
C GLY A 1004 -19.29 6.10 -9.47
N THR A 1005 -19.83 7.11 -8.81
CA THR A 1005 -19.38 7.56 -7.49
C THR A 1005 -20.62 7.87 -6.64
N ILE A 1006 -20.64 7.40 -5.40
CA ILE A 1006 -21.63 7.81 -4.41
C ILE A 1006 -20.93 8.80 -3.48
N LEU A 1007 -21.44 10.02 -3.42
CA LEU A 1007 -20.97 11.05 -2.50
C LEU A 1007 -21.87 11.07 -1.27
N LEU A 1008 -21.29 10.80 -0.11
CA LEU A 1008 -21.89 10.95 1.21
C LEU A 1008 -21.52 12.33 1.75
N SER A 1009 -22.47 13.03 2.38
CA SER A 1009 -22.25 14.38 2.91
C SER A 1009 -22.80 14.51 4.32
N ASN A 1010 -22.01 15.11 5.21
CA ASN A 1010 -22.38 15.40 6.58
C ASN A 1010 -23.24 16.68 6.61
N ASP A 1011 -24.48 16.56 7.08
CA ASP A 1011 -25.44 17.68 7.06
C ASP A 1011 -25.05 18.83 8.01
N ALA A 1012 -24.14 18.59 8.97
CA ALA A 1012 -23.74 19.58 9.97
C ALA A 1012 -22.58 20.48 9.53
N ASN A 1013 -21.66 19.98 8.71
CA ASN A 1013 -20.41 20.66 8.35
C ASN A 1013 -20.05 20.58 6.84
N GLU A 1014 -20.87 19.94 6.02
CA GLU A 1014 -20.65 19.73 4.57
C GLU A 1014 -19.37 18.92 4.23
N GLU A 1015 -18.79 18.21 5.20
CA GLU A 1015 -17.73 17.21 4.96
C GLU A 1015 -18.27 16.10 4.06
N THR A 1016 -17.48 15.66 3.08
CA THR A 1016 -17.91 14.65 2.11
C THR A 1016 -16.97 13.47 2.02
N GLU A 1017 -17.53 12.28 1.91
CA GLU A 1017 -16.84 11.02 1.69
C GLU A 1017 -17.32 10.39 0.36
N SER A 1018 -16.44 9.72 -0.37
CA SER A 1018 -16.76 9.15 -1.69
C SER A 1018 -16.61 7.63 -1.73
N VAL A 1019 -17.63 6.95 -2.23
CA VAL A 1019 -17.60 5.51 -2.54
C VAL A 1019 -17.52 5.33 -4.04
N ASN A 1020 -16.48 4.63 -4.51
CA ASN A 1020 -16.36 4.31 -5.93
C ASN A 1020 -17.27 3.13 -6.29
N VAL A 1021 -17.84 3.15 -7.50
CA VAL A 1021 -18.74 2.10 -8.00
C VAL A 1021 -18.34 1.67 -9.40
N THR A 1022 -18.16 0.37 -9.60
CA THR A 1022 -17.88 -0.23 -10.92
C THR A 1022 -18.95 -1.26 -11.26
N LEU A 1023 -19.59 -1.13 -12.42
CA LEU A 1023 -20.58 -2.07 -12.94
C LEU A 1023 -20.04 -2.79 -14.18
N TRP A 1024 -20.05 -4.12 -14.13
CA TRP A 1024 -19.70 -5.02 -15.23
C TRP A 1024 -20.97 -5.58 -15.86
N ASN A 1025 -21.42 -4.98 -16.96
CA ASN A 1025 -22.62 -5.42 -17.68
C ASN A 1025 -22.25 -6.33 -18.86
N PHE A 1026 -21.90 -7.59 -18.57
CA PHE A 1026 -21.55 -8.60 -19.58
C PHE A 1026 -22.45 -9.83 -19.48
N GLY A 1027 -22.70 -10.52 -20.60
CA GLY A 1027 -23.39 -11.80 -20.59
C GLY A 1027 -22.51 -12.91 -19.97
N PRO A 1028 -23.10 -13.98 -19.38
CA PRO A 1028 -22.34 -15.09 -18.79
C PRO A 1028 -21.38 -15.81 -19.76
N GLY A 1029 -21.62 -15.70 -21.07
CA GLY A 1029 -20.80 -16.29 -22.13
C GLY A 1029 -19.82 -15.32 -22.81
N ASP A 1030 -19.89 -14.02 -22.51
CA ASP A 1030 -19.02 -13.00 -23.13
C ASP A 1030 -17.70 -12.83 -22.35
N LEU A 1031 -17.60 -13.36 -21.14
CA LEU A 1031 -16.46 -13.11 -20.23
C LEU A 1031 -15.18 -13.88 -20.59
N SER A 1032 -15.23 -14.85 -21.49
CA SER A 1032 -14.03 -15.48 -22.06
C SER A 1032 -13.35 -14.62 -23.13
N ASP A 1033 -14.07 -13.67 -23.73
CA ASP A 1033 -13.63 -12.93 -24.92
C ASP A 1033 -13.55 -11.41 -24.74
N VAL A 1034 -13.99 -10.86 -23.60
CA VAL A 1034 -13.96 -9.41 -23.36
C VAL A 1034 -12.67 -9.02 -22.65
N ILE A 1035 -11.84 -8.27 -23.38
CA ILE A 1035 -10.64 -7.60 -22.90
C ILE A 1035 -10.99 -6.12 -22.74
N PHE A 1036 -10.56 -5.51 -21.64
CA PHE A 1036 -10.93 -4.15 -21.24
C PHE A 1036 -9.89 -3.17 -21.77
N GLN A 1037 -10.24 -2.40 -22.81
CA GLN A 1037 -9.52 -1.16 -23.17
C GLN A 1037 -10.33 -0.19 -24.06
N ASP A 1038 -11.32 -0.65 -24.83
CA ASP A 1038 -12.05 0.18 -25.81
C ASP A 1038 -13.08 1.20 -25.26
N ALA A 1039 -13.07 1.52 -23.97
CA ALA A 1039 -14.04 2.44 -23.37
C ALA A 1039 -13.50 3.85 -23.06
N PHE A 1040 -12.39 4.28 -23.67
CA PHE A 1040 -11.75 5.57 -23.30
C PHE A 1040 -11.37 6.50 -24.48
N GLU A 1041 -12.09 6.43 -25.61
CA GLU A 1041 -12.17 7.56 -26.56
C GLU A 1041 -13.32 8.53 -26.26
#